data_AF-A0A3A0EUV3-F1
#
_entry.id   AF-A0A3A0EUV3-F1
#
_cell.length_a   1.000
_cell.length_b   1.000
_cell.length_c   1.000
_cell.angle_alpha   90.00
_cell.angle_beta   90.00
_cell.angle_gamma   90.00
#
_symmetry.space_group_name_H-M   'P 1'
#
loop_
_entity.id
_entity.type
_entity.pdbx_description
1 polymer ?
#
loop_
_entity_poly.entity_id
_entity_poly.type
_entity_poly.pdbx_seq_one_letter_code
_entity_poly.pdbx_strand_id
1 'polypeptide(L)'
;MPRRASRQRGSRWTIQSCAMSFDGCVRRRRRTPTRREKGAICMPNAGTSRFTGNATAPRSDKRLAPRHNLATRERRPRGVPPCRRRDDEPFARQFGKPITVGVARAPALCESRKPFPRSSMAQQIGALETVVDGGPQVRLRNGFEHPYDDAIAAARTCYSPRVIEADEVTERQRNNIGPLTFQGGHHTVYQHATFEFSLSGISRQLVWCFLHAFPFYNTEQQSQRYVRLDQIRAHVPPALGGEARAVYEASAVRAWAAYRELTRRLTPVTRGILHELWHLDRRKNEAFGKNVAKEAEKKAIETARYVIPISCQTAMVYTVSGLVLHRLRRMAGACDVPDEARDVVGRMVAEVERLDPSFFGAVGEPPLPDEAIPENALAAPGVGDAAALEAFDKSLDGRRSRLVDWGARAPQVVADAVRGVLGRSDLDDAAALALALDPARNPYRLETLNVSTHAPLMRALEHAHYVFRKKLSHSADSQDQRHRMVAGSRPLLSRTVPAHVDVVEPELIRDDPACHAIFREAVEAAWDARARLLALGAAPQHALYVLPNALAVRFEESGSLLHLLHKWTMRTCLNAQREIWDASMDEITQVRAVHPELMRHVGPPCAVRSGRIRPRCTEGSHFCGIPVWRSFPHVERRI
;
A
#
# COMPACT_ATOMS: atom_id res chain seq x y z
N MET A 1 -6.75 -67.82 -20.91
CA MET A 1 -7.05 -67.86 -22.37
C MET A 1 -7.38 -66.45 -22.88
N PRO A 2 -7.35 -66.15 -24.20
CA PRO A 2 -6.35 -65.18 -24.67
C PRO A 2 -6.84 -63.84 -25.26
N ARG A 3 -5.89 -62.89 -25.31
CA ARG A 3 -5.61 -61.88 -26.36
C ARG A 3 -6.79 -61.31 -27.19
N ARG A 4 -6.89 -59.97 -27.19
CA ARG A 4 -6.55 -59.14 -28.38
C ARG A 4 -6.22 -57.70 -27.97
N ALA A 5 -5.66 -56.93 -28.90
CA ALA A 5 -5.18 -55.56 -28.67
C ALA A 5 -5.46 -54.68 -29.89
N SER A 6 -5.52 -53.36 -29.68
CA SER A 6 -5.45 -52.34 -30.73
C SER A 6 -4.58 -51.16 -30.28
N ARG A 7 -4.09 -50.37 -31.22
CA ARG A 7 -3.13 -49.27 -31.00
C ARG A 7 -3.83 -47.91 -31.10
N GLN A 8 -3.41 -46.95 -30.28
CA GLN A 8 -3.35 -45.54 -30.71
C GLN A 8 -1.97 -44.94 -30.41
N ARG A 9 -1.66 -43.81 -31.05
CA ARG A 9 -0.29 -43.28 -31.20
C ARG A 9 -0.04 -42.14 -30.22
N GLY A 10 1.07 -42.17 -29.49
CA GLY A 10 1.55 -41.02 -28.73
C GLY A 10 2.45 -40.13 -29.58
N SER A 11 2.03 -38.88 -29.82
CA SER A 11 2.87 -37.82 -30.38
C SER A 11 3.45 -36.96 -29.25
N ARG A 12 4.72 -37.17 -28.90
CA ARG A 12 5.48 -36.21 -28.07
C ARG A 12 5.73 -34.94 -28.88
N TRP A 13 5.15 -33.81 -28.48
CA TRP A 13 5.61 -32.50 -28.91
C TRP A 13 6.61 -31.95 -27.89
N THR A 14 7.89 -31.98 -28.25
CA THR A 14 8.96 -31.35 -27.45
C THR A 14 9.17 -29.95 -27.99
N ILE A 15 8.74 -28.92 -27.24
CA ILE A 15 8.98 -27.52 -27.65
C ILE A 15 10.45 -27.18 -27.37
N GLN A 16 11.23 -26.97 -28.43
CA GLN A 16 12.60 -26.47 -28.30
C GLN A 16 12.60 -24.99 -27.95
N SER A 17 13.37 -24.62 -26.94
CA SER A 17 13.75 -23.22 -26.70
C SER A 17 14.61 -22.72 -27.86
N CYS A 18 14.23 -21.59 -28.44
CA CYS A 18 14.95 -21.00 -29.58
C CYS A 18 16.19 -20.23 -29.09
N ALA A 19 17.31 -20.95 -28.91
CA ALA A 19 18.62 -20.33 -28.79
C ALA A 19 19.10 -19.90 -30.19
N MET A 20 19.32 -18.61 -30.40
CA MET A 20 19.86 -18.10 -31.66
C MET A 20 21.35 -18.41 -31.79
N SER A 21 21.70 -19.26 -32.75
CA SER A 21 23.06 -19.48 -33.23
C SER A 21 23.10 -19.28 -34.74
N PHE A 22 24.04 -18.47 -35.22
CA PHE A 22 24.24 -18.22 -36.65
C PHE A 22 25.13 -19.30 -37.28
N ASP A 23 24.60 -19.98 -38.29
CA ASP A 23 25.35 -20.72 -39.31
C ASP A 23 24.42 -20.88 -40.53
N GLY A 24 24.86 -20.80 -41.79
CA GLY A 24 26.19 -20.49 -42.31
C GLY A 24 26.16 -20.63 -43.85
N CYS A 25 27.23 -20.26 -44.55
CA CYS A 25 27.34 -20.54 -46.00
C CYS A 25 28.77 -20.90 -46.40
N VAL A 26 29.01 -22.18 -46.68
CA VAL A 26 30.33 -22.73 -47.02
C VAL A 26 30.40 -23.11 -48.49
N ARG A 27 31.39 -22.60 -49.23
CA ARG A 27 31.87 -23.21 -50.47
C ARG A 27 33.35 -23.60 -50.35
N ARG A 28 33.63 -24.89 -50.60
CA ARG A 28 34.95 -25.52 -50.48
C ARG A 28 35.88 -25.14 -51.64
N ARG A 29 37.19 -25.09 -51.37
CA ARG A 29 38.25 -25.67 -52.25
C ARG A 29 39.47 -26.09 -51.41
N ARG A 30 40.40 -26.84 -52.01
CA ARG A 30 41.43 -27.66 -51.32
C ARG A 30 42.85 -27.07 -51.49
N ARG A 31 43.70 -27.13 -50.46
CA ARG A 31 44.93 -27.99 -50.41
C ARG A 31 45.84 -27.74 -49.18
N THR A 32 46.19 -28.87 -48.55
CA THR A 32 47.37 -29.34 -47.78
C THR A 32 48.64 -28.47 -47.54
N PRO A 33 49.48 -28.80 -46.52
CA PRO A 33 50.18 -27.80 -45.69
C PRO A 33 51.69 -28.01 -45.41
N THR A 34 52.32 -27.05 -44.71
CA THR A 34 53.61 -27.15 -43.97
C THR A 34 53.63 -26.16 -42.78
N ARG A 35 54.45 -26.27 -41.72
CA ARG A 35 55.07 -27.42 -40.99
C ARG A 35 55.81 -26.91 -39.71
N ARG A 36 55.51 -27.45 -38.52
CA ARG A 36 56.31 -27.33 -37.24
C ARG A 36 56.46 -25.89 -36.66
N GLU A 37 56.92 -25.63 -35.43
CA GLU A 37 57.27 -26.45 -34.23
C GLU A 37 56.91 -25.64 -32.94
N LYS A 38 56.22 -26.23 -31.94
CA LYS A 38 56.69 -26.55 -30.56
C LYS A 38 57.37 -25.44 -29.71
N GLY A 39 56.90 -25.30 -28.46
CA GLY A 39 57.60 -24.64 -27.35
C GLY A 39 56.85 -23.46 -26.73
N ALA A 40 56.74 -23.28 -25.41
CA ALA A 40 56.20 -24.11 -24.31
C ALA A 40 56.54 -23.43 -22.97
N ILE A 41 55.51 -23.03 -22.21
CA ILE A 41 55.45 -22.92 -20.73
C ILE A 41 56.59 -22.17 -19.99
N CYS A 42 56.29 -21.00 -19.38
CA CYS A 42 56.43 -20.78 -17.91
C CYS A 42 56.00 -19.37 -17.42
N MET A 43 55.17 -19.37 -16.37
CA MET A 43 55.04 -18.34 -15.31
C MET A 43 56.06 -18.70 -14.18
N PRO A 44 56.40 -17.84 -13.15
CA PRO A 44 55.43 -17.02 -12.40
C PRO A 44 55.93 -15.73 -11.66
N ASN A 45 54.99 -15.12 -10.91
CA ASN A 45 55.12 -14.39 -9.64
C ASN A 45 55.91 -13.07 -9.51
N ALA A 46 55.13 -11.99 -9.31
CA ALA A 46 55.06 -11.15 -8.10
C ALA A 46 56.35 -10.78 -7.31
N GLY A 47 56.57 -9.46 -7.15
CA GLY A 47 57.47 -8.87 -6.16
C GLY A 47 56.95 -7.51 -5.67
N THR A 48 57.00 -7.27 -4.36
CA THR A 48 56.50 -6.05 -3.70
C THR A 48 57.62 -5.08 -3.35
N SER A 49 57.34 -3.76 -3.38
CA SER A 49 57.94 -2.81 -2.43
C SER A 49 57.12 -1.52 -2.34
N ARG A 50 57.28 -0.80 -1.21
CA ARG A 50 56.79 0.58 -1.01
C ARG A 50 57.97 1.53 -1.16
N PHE A 51 57.71 2.79 -1.51
CA PHE A 51 58.58 3.89 -1.08
C PHE A 51 57.78 5.11 -0.65
N THR A 52 58.35 5.88 0.28
CA THR A 52 57.77 7.05 0.95
C THR A 52 58.66 8.27 0.70
N GLY A 53 58.11 9.47 0.49
CA GLY A 53 58.94 10.66 0.26
C GLY A 53 58.17 12.00 0.19
N ASN A 54 58.15 12.71 1.31
CA ASN A 54 57.49 14.00 1.54
C ASN A 54 57.72 15.16 0.53
N ALA A 55 56.67 15.97 0.39
CA ALA A 55 56.64 17.44 0.41
C ALA A 55 57.47 18.31 -0.58
N THR A 56 56.77 19.25 -1.24
CA THR A 56 57.03 20.70 -1.04
C THR A 56 55.89 21.60 -1.56
N ALA A 57 55.77 22.78 -0.94
CA ALA A 57 54.95 23.95 -1.29
C ALA A 57 55.71 25.19 -0.71
N PRO A 58 55.38 26.48 -0.96
CA PRO A 58 54.09 27.05 -1.43
C PRO A 58 54.22 28.28 -2.40
N ARG A 59 53.14 29.08 -2.54
CA ARG A 59 53.01 30.41 -3.22
C ARG A 59 53.02 30.35 -4.76
N SER A 60 52.35 31.21 -5.54
CA SER A 60 51.29 32.23 -5.34
C SER A 60 50.73 32.60 -6.76
N ASP A 61 49.84 33.55 -7.09
CA ASP A 61 49.23 34.74 -6.43
C ASP A 61 47.94 35.18 -7.21
N LYS A 62 47.36 36.36 -6.91
CA LYS A 62 46.54 37.28 -7.75
C LYS A 62 45.57 36.67 -8.78
N ARG A 63 44.24 36.75 -8.59
CA ARG A 63 43.35 37.95 -8.67
C ARG A 63 43.50 38.80 -9.95
N LEU A 64 42.46 38.86 -10.78
CA LEU A 64 42.02 40.11 -11.45
C LEU A 64 40.60 40.02 -12.01
N ALA A 65 39.77 41.03 -11.70
CA ALA A 65 38.51 41.35 -12.37
C ALA A 65 38.17 42.83 -12.10
N PRO A 66 37.78 43.63 -13.11
CA PRO A 66 37.05 44.87 -12.82
C PRO A 66 35.94 45.29 -13.82
N ARG A 67 34.82 45.74 -13.23
CA ARG A 67 34.02 46.96 -13.57
C ARG A 67 33.21 47.06 -14.89
N HIS A 68 31.89 47.06 -14.68
CA HIS A 68 30.90 48.14 -14.97
C HIS A 68 30.99 49.05 -16.23
N ASN A 69 29.82 49.10 -16.88
CA ASN A 69 29.08 50.28 -17.39
C ASN A 69 29.79 51.34 -18.25
N LEU A 70 29.32 51.48 -19.48
CA LEU A 70 28.83 52.76 -20.03
C LEU A 70 27.78 52.52 -21.11
N ALA A 71 27.00 53.53 -21.48
CA ALA A 71 25.83 53.39 -22.37
C ALA A 71 25.75 54.52 -23.40
N THR A 72 25.34 54.19 -24.63
CA THR A 72 25.00 55.13 -25.70
C THR A 72 23.77 54.66 -26.48
N ARG A 73 23.05 55.61 -27.09
CA ARG A 73 21.89 55.40 -27.98
C ARG A 73 22.40 54.98 -29.39
N GLU A 74 21.63 54.37 -30.30
CA GLU A 74 20.39 54.89 -30.89
C GLU A 74 19.54 53.87 -31.72
N ARG A 75 18.28 54.27 -31.98
CA ARG A 75 17.38 53.95 -33.13
C ARG A 75 16.99 52.49 -33.45
N ARG A 76 15.67 52.23 -33.30
CA ARG A 76 14.88 51.22 -34.04
C ARG A 76 14.19 51.84 -35.27
N PRO A 77 13.82 51.00 -36.26
CA PRO A 77 12.42 50.67 -36.58
C PRO A 77 12.15 49.17 -36.28
N ARG A 78 11.02 48.51 -36.51
CA ARG A 78 9.54 48.74 -36.54
C ARG A 78 8.93 47.30 -36.48
N GLY A 79 7.76 46.99 -35.92
CA GLY A 79 6.79 47.74 -35.10
C GLY A 79 5.49 46.89 -34.97
N VAL A 80 4.73 47.02 -33.86
CA VAL A 80 3.36 46.47 -33.68
C VAL A 80 2.56 47.45 -32.82
N PRO A 81 1.30 47.81 -33.16
CA PRO A 81 0.49 48.76 -32.39
C PRO A 81 -0.30 48.10 -31.24
N PRO A 82 -0.68 48.85 -30.18
CA PRO A 82 -1.38 48.32 -29.00
C PRO A 82 -2.92 48.39 -29.10
N CYS A 83 -3.58 47.55 -28.29
CA CYS A 83 -5.04 47.52 -28.14
C CYS A 83 -5.58 48.76 -27.38
N ARG A 84 -6.83 49.16 -27.68
CA ARG A 84 -7.61 50.16 -26.92
C ARG A 84 -8.95 49.57 -26.48
N ARG A 85 -9.44 50.01 -25.31
CA ARG A 85 -10.84 49.79 -24.89
C ARG A 85 -11.79 50.67 -25.70
N ARG A 86 -13.01 50.19 -25.89
CA ARG A 86 -14.25 50.94 -25.60
C ARG A 86 -15.39 49.96 -25.34
N ASP A 87 -16.34 50.44 -24.56
CA ASP A 87 -17.61 49.80 -24.22
C ASP A 87 -18.67 50.15 -25.29
N ASP A 88 -19.71 49.32 -25.43
CA ASP A 88 -21.13 49.71 -25.62
C ASP A 88 -22.00 48.49 -26.03
N GLU A 89 -23.26 48.48 -25.61
CA GLU A 89 -24.33 47.49 -25.88
C GLU A 89 -25.23 47.98 -27.05
N PRO A 90 -26.34 47.30 -27.48
CA PRO A 90 -26.81 45.93 -27.22
C PRO A 90 -27.26 45.16 -28.48
N PHE A 91 -27.66 43.88 -28.35
CA PHE A 91 -28.76 43.30 -29.15
C PHE A 91 -29.48 42.16 -28.40
N ALA A 92 -30.74 41.88 -28.74
CA ALA A 92 -31.67 41.21 -27.81
C ALA A 92 -32.44 39.99 -28.37
N ARG A 93 -32.65 39.01 -27.47
CA ARG A 93 -33.78 38.04 -27.36
C ARG A 93 -34.20 37.21 -28.60
N GLN A 94 -34.23 35.87 -28.42
CA GLN A 94 -35.49 35.12 -28.50
C GLN A 94 -35.43 33.70 -27.89
N PHE A 95 -36.51 33.29 -27.21
CA PHE A 95 -36.84 31.95 -26.64
C PHE A 95 -35.87 31.33 -25.59
N GLY A 96 -36.30 30.51 -24.62
CA GLY A 96 -37.67 30.22 -24.17
C GLY A 96 -37.78 29.11 -23.09
N LYS A 97 -38.05 29.50 -21.83
CA LYS A 97 -38.45 28.67 -20.65
C LYS A 97 -37.52 27.52 -20.15
N PRO A 98 -37.06 27.59 -18.89
CA PRO A 98 -36.78 26.41 -18.05
C PRO A 98 -37.99 26.06 -17.14
N ILE A 99 -37.98 24.87 -16.53
CA ILE A 99 -39.09 24.29 -15.75
C ILE A 99 -38.96 24.61 -14.25
N THR A 100 -40.09 24.88 -13.59
CA THR A 100 -40.18 25.15 -12.15
C THR A 100 -40.10 23.86 -11.32
N VAL A 101 -39.24 23.82 -10.31
CA VAL A 101 -39.25 22.79 -9.25
C VAL A 101 -39.60 23.44 -7.92
N GLY A 102 -40.64 22.94 -7.24
CA GLY A 102 -41.18 23.54 -6.03
C GLY A 102 -40.33 23.27 -4.79
N VAL A 103 -40.00 24.33 -4.03
CA VAL A 103 -39.35 24.22 -2.72
C VAL A 103 -40.41 24.10 -1.63
N ALA A 104 -40.52 22.93 -0.99
CA ALA A 104 -41.39 22.73 0.16
C ALA A 104 -40.87 23.48 1.40
N ARG A 105 -41.77 24.12 2.16
CA ARG A 105 -41.42 24.84 3.39
C ARG A 105 -41.23 23.87 4.55
N ALA A 106 -40.17 24.04 5.33
CA ALA A 106 -40.03 23.41 6.65
C ALA A 106 -40.90 24.14 7.69
N PRO A 107 -41.61 23.43 8.58
CA PRO A 107 -42.34 24.05 9.69
C PRO A 107 -41.38 24.48 10.82
N ALA A 108 -41.77 25.52 11.57
CA ALA A 108 -41.00 26.00 12.71
C ALA A 108 -41.21 25.12 13.95
N LEU A 109 -40.14 24.88 14.72
CA LEU A 109 -40.20 24.31 16.06
C LEU A 109 -40.00 25.42 17.08
N CYS A 110 -41.01 25.62 17.94
CA CYS A 110 -40.98 26.61 19.01
C CYS A 110 -40.36 26.01 20.29
N GLU A 111 -39.66 26.83 21.08
CA GLU A 111 -39.05 26.39 22.34
C GLU A 111 -40.11 26.11 23.42
N SER A 112 -39.96 25.01 24.16
CA SER A 112 -40.50 24.93 25.52
C SER A 112 -39.59 24.10 26.42
N ARG A 113 -39.16 24.67 27.54
CA ARG A 113 -38.37 23.98 28.57
C ARG A 113 -39.32 23.37 29.60
N LYS A 114 -39.15 22.08 29.92
CA LYS A 114 -39.71 21.44 31.12
C LYS A 114 -38.63 20.56 31.79
N PRO A 115 -38.67 20.38 33.13
CA PRO A 115 -37.53 19.87 33.89
C PRO A 115 -37.41 18.33 33.88
N PHE A 116 -36.18 17.84 34.04
CA PHE A 116 -35.87 16.42 34.22
C PHE A 116 -36.30 15.91 35.60
N PRO A 117 -37.09 14.81 35.71
CA PRO A 117 -37.15 14.02 36.92
C PRO A 117 -35.88 13.16 37.07
N ARG A 118 -35.44 12.89 38.31
CA ARG A 118 -34.29 12.02 38.64
C ARG A 118 -34.79 10.65 39.12
N SER A 119 -34.60 9.60 38.34
CA SER A 119 -34.71 8.20 38.82
C SER A 119 -33.94 7.19 37.96
N SER A 120 -33.45 6.14 38.62
CA SER A 120 -32.96 4.85 38.09
C SER A 120 -32.28 4.82 36.70
N MET A 121 -30.98 5.10 36.65
CA MET A 121 -30.07 4.80 35.51
C MET A 121 -29.88 3.28 35.24
N ALA A 122 -30.70 2.42 35.84
CA ALA A 122 -30.60 0.95 35.81
C ALA A 122 -31.79 0.26 35.11
N GLN A 123 -32.76 1.02 34.58
CA GLN A 123 -33.98 0.47 33.94
C GLN A 123 -34.20 0.96 32.49
N GLN A 124 -33.18 1.51 31.85
CA GLN A 124 -33.19 1.87 30.41
C GLN A 124 -32.09 1.15 29.61
N ILE A 125 -31.74 -0.07 30.01
CA ILE A 125 -30.94 -1.01 29.22
C ILE A 125 -31.91 -2.06 28.65
N GLY A 126 -32.55 -1.71 27.53
CA GLY A 126 -33.74 -2.44 27.01
C GLY A 126 -33.84 -2.54 25.49
N ALA A 127 -32.81 -2.12 24.76
CA ALA A 127 -32.64 -2.44 23.35
C ALA A 127 -31.36 -3.28 23.22
N LEU A 128 -31.49 -4.54 22.81
CA LEU A 128 -30.33 -5.37 22.48
C LEU A 128 -29.65 -4.74 21.25
N GLU A 129 -28.38 -4.38 21.37
CA GLU A 129 -27.62 -3.86 20.23
C GLU A 129 -27.31 -5.01 19.26
N THR A 130 -28.13 -5.15 18.23
CA THR A 130 -27.99 -6.23 17.24
C THR A 130 -26.80 -6.00 16.31
N VAL A 131 -26.02 -7.06 16.07
CA VAL A 131 -25.00 -7.09 15.01
C VAL A 131 -25.68 -7.03 13.65
N VAL A 132 -25.30 -6.07 12.81
CA VAL A 132 -25.85 -5.90 11.47
C VAL A 132 -24.87 -6.44 10.43
N ASP A 133 -25.21 -7.60 9.88
CA ASP A 133 -24.64 -8.11 8.63
C ASP A 133 -25.74 -8.24 7.56
N GLY A 134 -25.43 -7.82 6.34
CA GLY A 134 -26.25 -8.00 5.14
C GLY A 134 -25.55 -8.80 4.05
N GLY A 135 -24.39 -9.39 4.36
CA GLY A 135 -23.49 -10.04 3.42
C GLY A 135 -22.72 -9.05 2.51
N PRO A 136 -21.75 -9.55 1.74
CA PRO A 136 -21.01 -8.73 0.79
C PRO A 136 -21.88 -8.19 -0.34
N GLN A 137 -21.83 -6.87 -0.55
CA GLN A 137 -22.44 -6.19 -1.69
C GLN A 137 -21.34 -5.84 -2.68
N VAL A 138 -21.50 -6.31 -3.91
CA VAL A 138 -20.57 -6.07 -5.03
C VAL A 138 -21.37 -5.47 -6.17
N ARG A 139 -20.84 -4.41 -6.79
CA ARG A 139 -21.42 -3.81 -7.99
C ARG A 139 -20.31 -3.23 -8.87
N LEU A 140 -20.31 -3.55 -10.16
CA LEU A 140 -19.48 -2.90 -11.17
C LEU A 140 -19.93 -1.43 -11.34
N ARG A 141 -18.98 -0.53 -11.24
CA ARG A 141 -19.16 0.93 -11.34
C ARG A 141 -18.70 1.47 -12.69
N ASN A 142 -17.63 0.90 -13.23
CA ASN A 142 -17.05 1.23 -14.51
C ASN A 142 -16.26 0.02 -15.06
N GLY A 143 -16.17 -0.13 -16.38
CA GLY A 143 -15.51 -1.24 -17.04
C GLY A 143 -15.35 -1.03 -18.55
N PHE A 144 -14.64 -1.92 -19.21
CA PHE A 144 -14.57 -1.98 -20.68
C PHE A 144 -15.81 -2.69 -21.22
N GLU A 145 -16.35 -2.25 -22.37
CA GLU A 145 -17.62 -2.75 -22.90
C GLU A 145 -17.46 -4.14 -23.58
N HIS A 146 -16.33 -4.42 -24.21
CA HIS A 146 -16.05 -5.66 -24.94
C HIS A 146 -14.71 -6.31 -24.53
N PRO A 147 -14.48 -6.55 -23.22
CA PRO A 147 -13.17 -6.83 -22.65
C PRO A 147 -12.49 -8.10 -23.18
N TYR A 148 -13.25 -9.08 -23.69
CA TYR A 148 -12.67 -10.27 -24.32
C TYR A 148 -12.17 -9.98 -25.74
N ASP A 149 -12.91 -9.17 -26.50
CA ASP A 149 -12.50 -8.72 -27.83
C ASP A 149 -11.35 -7.73 -27.75
N ASP A 150 -11.34 -6.81 -26.79
CA ASP A 150 -10.18 -5.96 -26.47
C ASP A 150 -8.89 -6.78 -26.26
N ALA A 151 -8.98 -7.88 -25.51
CA ALA A 151 -7.85 -8.78 -25.27
C ALA A 151 -7.39 -9.51 -26.56
N ILE A 152 -8.32 -9.86 -27.46
CA ILE A 152 -8.01 -10.50 -28.74
C ILE A 152 -7.47 -9.48 -29.77
N ALA A 153 -7.99 -8.25 -29.76
CA ALA A 153 -7.55 -7.14 -30.60
C ALA A 153 -6.13 -6.69 -30.21
N ALA A 154 -5.84 -6.59 -28.90
CA ALA A 154 -4.48 -6.40 -28.39
C ALA A 154 -3.53 -7.54 -28.81
N ALA A 155 -3.97 -8.81 -28.70
CA ALA A 155 -3.17 -9.96 -29.16
C ALA A 155 -2.88 -9.93 -30.67
N ARG A 156 -3.86 -9.52 -31.50
CA ARG A 156 -3.69 -9.34 -32.94
C ARG A 156 -2.78 -8.16 -33.29
N THR A 157 -2.84 -7.07 -32.51
CA THR A 157 -2.03 -5.87 -32.69
C THR A 157 -0.53 -6.19 -32.64
N CYS A 158 -0.10 -7.15 -31.80
CA CYS A 158 1.29 -7.61 -31.74
C CYS A 158 1.83 -8.21 -33.06
N TYR A 159 0.95 -8.57 -34.01
CA TYR A 159 1.29 -9.18 -35.30
C TYR A 159 0.70 -8.40 -36.49
N SER A 160 0.36 -7.12 -36.29
CA SER A 160 -0.31 -6.25 -37.25
C SER A 160 0.54 -5.00 -37.54
N PRO A 161 0.49 -4.42 -38.77
CA PRO A 161 1.13 -3.14 -39.07
C PRO A 161 0.42 -1.93 -38.44
N ARG A 162 -0.72 -2.13 -37.77
CA ARG A 162 -1.49 -1.11 -37.04
C ARG A 162 -2.15 -1.69 -35.78
N VAL A 163 -2.63 -0.83 -34.89
CA VAL A 163 -3.60 -1.21 -33.85
C VAL A 163 -4.83 -1.83 -34.53
N ILE A 164 -5.31 -2.92 -33.92
CA ILE A 164 -6.58 -3.59 -34.23
C ILE A 164 -7.57 -3.19 -33.15
N GLU A 165 -8.78 -2.82 -33.55
CA GLU A 165 -9.86 -2.43 -32.63
C GLU A 165 -10.74 -3.64 -32.25
N ALA A 166 -11.54 -3.52 -31.18
CA ALA A 166 -12.35 -4.62 -30.66
C ALA A 166 -13.48 -5.06 -31.62
N ASP A 167 -14.10 -4.12 -32.34
CA ASP A 167 -15.17 -4.38 -33.32
C ASP A 167 -14.67 -5.16 -34.57
N GLU A 168 -13.36 -5.19 -34.80
CA GLU A 168 -12.74 -6.03 -35.83
C GLU A 168 -12.63 -7.51 -35.42
N VAL A 169 -12.98 -7.89 -34.19
CA VAL A 169 -12.84 -9.27 -33.68
C VAL A 169 -14.05 -10.11 -34.08
N THR A 170 -13.80 -11.07 -34.98
CA THR A 170 -14.82 -12.04 -35.39
C THR A 170 -15.04 -13.12 -34.33
N GLU A 171 -16.23 -13.73 -34.31
CA GLU A 171 -16.53 -14.90 -33.47
C GLU A 171 -15.52 -16.04 -33.66
N ARG A 172 -15.06 -16.25 -34.91
CA ARG A 172 -13.98 -17.22 -35.20
C ARG A 172 -12.68 -16.87 -34.45
N GLN A 173 -12.39 -15.60 -34.24
CA GLN A 173 -11.23 -15.16 -33.44
C GLN A 173 -11.51 -15.26 -31.93
N ARG A 174 -12.73 -14.96 -31.45
CA ARG A 174 -13.19 -15.26 -30.07
C ARG A 174 -12.97 -16.73 -29.69
N ASN A 175 -13.31 -17.65 -30.60
CA ASN A 175 -13.25 -19.09 -30.37
C ASN A 175 -11.86 -19.73 -30.61
N ASN A 176 -10.91 -19.03 -31.24
CA ASN A 176 -9.57 -19.57 -31.53
C ASN A 176 -8.43 -18.80 -30.85
N ILE A 177 -8.41 -17.47 -30.92
CA ILE A 177 -7.29 -16.66 -30.43
C ILE A 177 -7.30 -16.56 -28.91
N GLY A 178 -8.45 -16.31 -28.29
CA GLY A 178 -8.55 -16.19 -26.83
C GLY A 178 -8.09 -17.47 -26.08
N PRO A 179 -8.59 -18.67 -26.42
CA PRO A 179 -8.09 -19.90 -25.80
C PRO A 179 -6.60 -20.13 -26.06
N LEU A 180 -6.11 -19.82 -27.27
CA LEU A 180 -4.70 -19.96 -27.64
C LEU A 180 -3.79 -19.02 -26.82
N THR A 181 -4.14 -17.74 -26.66
CA THR A 181 -3.34 -16.78 -25.89
C THR A 181 -3.42 -17.07 -24.39
N PHE A 182 -4.58 -17.46 -23.87
CA PHE A 182 -4.73 -17.80 -22.46
C PHE A 182 -3.97 -19.09 -22.09
N GLN A 183 -4.10 -20.16 -22.88
CA GLN A 183 -3.38 -21.42 -22.65
C GLN A 183 -1.87 -21.29 -22.93
N GLY A 184 -1.49 -20.44 -23.89
CA GLY A 184 -0.09 -20.09 -24.17
C GLY A 184 0.57 -19.17 -23.13
N GLY A 185 -0.15 -18.74 -22.09
CA GLY A 185 0.40 -17.87 -21.04
C GLY A 185 0.61 -16.41 -21.47
N HIS A 186 0.08 -15.98 -22.62
CA HIS A 186 0.17 -14.62 -23.15
C HIS A 186 -0.82 -13.67 -22.43
N HIS A 187 -0.87 -13.74 -21.10
CA HIS A 187 -1.93 -13.18 -20.27
C HIS A 187 -1.97 -11.65 -20.22
N THR A 188 -0.90 -10.96 -20.62
CA THR A 188 -0.79 -9.50 -20.59
C THR A 188 -1.87 -8.79 -21.40
N VAL A 189 -2.43 -9.44 -22.44
CA VAL A 189 -3.52 -8.85 -23.23
C VAL A 189 -4.82 -8.68 -22.41
N TYR A 190 -5.05 -9.55 -21.43
CA TYR A 190 -6.15 -9.43 -20.46
C TYR A 190 -5.90 -8.37 -19.37
N GLN A 191 -4.75 -7.70 -19.39
CA GLN A 191 -4.44 -6.58 -18.48
C GLN A 191 -4.96 -5.23 -19.01
N HIS A 192 -5.31 -5.10 -20.29
CA HIS A 192 -5.90 -3.87 -20.84
C HIS A 192 -7.29 -3.61 -20.25
N ALA A 193 -8.17 -4.61 -20.31
CA ALA A 193 -9.47 -4.58 -19.65
C ALA A 193 -9.30 -4.28 -18.15
N THR A 194 -10.00 -3.27 -17.65
CA THR A 194 -9.94 -2.81 -16.25
C THR A 194 -11.34 -2.57 -15.72
N PHE A 195 -11.60 -3.01 -14.48
CA PHE A 195 -12.91 -3.00 -13.84
C PHE A 195 -12.84 -2.28 -12.49
N GLU A 196 -13.75 -1.32 -12.27
CA GLU A 196 -13.94 -0.63 -10.98
C GLU A 196 -15.20 -1.18 -10.30
N PHE A 197 -15.05 -1.71 -9.08
CA PHE A 197 -16.14 -2.21 -8.25
C PHE A 197 -16.39 -1.31 -7.04
N SER A 198 -17.65 -1.15 -6.65
CA SER A 198 -17.99 -0.85 -5.25
C SER A 198 -18.12 -2.17 -4.51
N LEU A 199 -17.39 -2.28 -3.40
CA LEU A 199 -17.47 -3.37 -2.44
C LEU A 199 -17.94 -2.81 -1.10
N SER A 200 -18.94 -3.41 -0.47
CA SER A 200 -19.37 -3.07 0.89
C SER A 200 -19.87 -4.32 1.63
N GLY A 201 -20.04 -4.24 2.95
CA GLY A 201 -20.38 -5.41 3.79
C GLY A 201 -19.23 -6.39 4.01
N ILE A 202 -18.07 -6.16 3.39
CA ILE A 202 -16.87 -7.00 3.52
C ILE A 202 -16.10 -6.69 4.81
N SER A 203 -15.40 -7.68 5.37
CA SER A 203 -14.60 -7.55 6.60
C SER A 203 -13.29 -6.75 6.40
N ARG A 204 -12.66 -6.30 7.49
CA ARG A 204 -11.28 -5.79 7.44
C ARG A 204 -10.29 -6.93 7.16
N GLN A 205 -10.56 -8.15 7.64
CA GLN A 205 -9.66 -9.28 7.43
C GLN A 205 -9.53 -9.68 5.96
N LEU A 206 -10.64 -9.82 5.22
CA LEU A 206 -10.59 -10.09 3.77
C LEU A 206 -9.79 -9.03 3.01
N VAL A 207 -9.96 -7.76 3.38
CA VAL A 207 -9.21 -6.68 2.75
C VAL A 207 -7.71 -6.78 3.07
N TRP A 208 -7.34 -7.16 4.30
CA TRP A 208 -5.94 -7.31 4.73
C TRP A 208 -5.26 -8.56 4.14
N CYS A 209 -5.78 -9.77 4.37
CA CYS A 209 -5.08 -11.01 3.97
C CYS A 209 -5.22 -11.38 2.50
N PHE A 210 -6.06 -10.68 1.72
CA PHE A 210 -6.35 -11.06 0.34
C PHE A 210 -6.40 -9.86 -0.61
N LEU A 211 -7.38 -8.94 -0.48
CA LEU A 211 -7.59 -7.89 -1.49
C LEU A 211 -6.47 -6.82 -1.52
N HIS A 212 -5.69 -6.68 -0.44
CA HIS A 212 -4.49 -5.83 -0.40
C HIS A 212 -3.15 -6.59 -0.41
N ALA A 213 -3.15 -7.92 -0.44
CA ALA A 213 -1.95 -8.75 -0.22
C ALA A 213 -0.90 -8.72 -1.35
N PHE A 214 -1.20 -8.06 -2.48
CA PHE A 214 -0.38 -8.02 -3.69
C PHE A 214 -0.44 -6.61 -4.34
N PRO A 215 0.54 -6.16 -5.12
CA PRO A 215 0.62 -4.74 -5.52
C PRO A 215 -0.38 -4.27 -6.59
N PHE A 216 -1.02 -5.19 -7.33
CA PHE A 216 -1.67 -4.92 -8.61
C PHE A 216 -3.16 -4.50 -8.51
N TYR A 217 -3.48 -3.57 -7.59
CA TYR A 217 -4.82 -2.99 -7.45
C TYR A 217 -4.74 -1.47 -7.24
N ASN A 218 -5.85 -0.76 -7.47
CA ASN A 218 -6.10 0.57 -6.91
C ASN A 218 -7.34 0.55 -6.00
N THR A 219 -7.38 1.37 -4.95
CA THR A 219 -8.51 1.36 -4.01
C THR A 219 -8.61 2.59 -3.11
N GLU A 220 -9.84 3.05 -2.90
CA GLU A 220 -10.19 4.03 -1.87
C GLU A 220 -11.14 3.40 -0.84
N GLN A 221 -10.64 3.24 0.39
CA GLN A 221 -11.28 2.47 1.46
C GLN A 221 -11.74 3.39 2.59
N GLN A 222 -12.92 3.10 3.15
CA GLN A 222 -13.44 3.79 4.33
C GLN A 222 -12.44 3.71 5.50
N SER A 223 -12.08 4.87 6.06
CA SER A 223 -11.03 4.98 7.09
C SER A 223 -11.60 5.00 8.52
N GLN A 224 -11.29 3.97 9.31
CA GLN A 224 -11.53 3.93 10.77
C GLN A 224 -10.65 4.93 11.57
N ARG A 225 -9.93 5.84 10.90
CA ARG A 225 -9.24 6.99 11.50
C ARG A 225 -10.11 8.26 11.51
N TYR A 226 -11.14 8.30 10.67
CA TYR A 226 -11.94 9.51 10.41
C TYR A 226 -13.45 9.26 10.42
N VAL A 227 -13.89 8.01 10.26
CA VAL A 227 -15.30 7.60 10.29
C VAL A 227 -15.59 6.93 11.64
N ARG A 228 -16.60 7.43 12.35
CA ARG A 228 -17.10 6.83 13.59
C ARG A 228 -17.80 5.51 13.30
N LEU A 229 -17.61 4.53 14.16
CA LEU A 229 -18.24 3.21 14.09
C LEU A 229 -19.49 3.16 15.00
N ASP A 230 -20.47 4.02 14.74
CA ASP A 230 -21.63 4.19 15.62
C ASP A 230 -22.61 3.00 15.63
N GLN A 231 -22.64 2.21 14.54
CA GLN A 231 -23.45 0.99 14.41
C GLN A 231 -22.54 -0.26 14.40
N ILE A 232 -22.98 -1.34 15.05
CA ILE A 232 -22.29 -2.64 15.03
C ILE A 232 -22.46 -3.27 13.65
N ARG A 233 -21.48 -3.05 12.78
CA ARG A 233 -21.40 -3.66 11.45
C ARG A 233 -20.17 -4.55 11.39
N ALA A 234 -20.41 -5.86 11.41
CA ALA A 234 -19.40 -6.90 11.38
C ALA A 234 -19.88 -8.03 10.48
N HIS A 235 -19.00 -8.60 9.68
CA HIS A 235 -19.27 -9.84 8.98
C HIS A 235 -19.56 -10.95 10.00
N VAL A 236 -20.55 -11.81 9.74
CA VAL A 236 -20.86 -13.00 10.53
C VAL A 236 -20.69 -14.22 9.61
N PRO A 237 -19.69 -15.10 9.83
CA PRO A 237 -19.47 -16.26 8.98
C PRO A 237 -20.73 -17.15 8.88
N PRO A 238 -21.29 -17.42 7.68
CA PRO A 238 -22.58 -18.09 7.54
C PRO A 238 -22.66 -19.50 8.13
N ALA A 239 -21.51 -20.16 8.36
CA ALA A 239 -21.42 -21.46 9.00
C ALA A 239 -21.66 -21.43 10.53
N LEU A 240 -21.61 -20.25 11.17
CA LEU A 240 -21.89 -20.13 12.61
C LEU A 240 -23.39 -20.18 12.88
N GLY A 241 -23.84 -21.30 13.44
CA GLY A 241 -25.19 -21.48 13.97
C GLY A 241 -25.24 -21.50 15.50
N GLY A 242 -26.45 -21.52 16.05
CA GLY A 242 -26.73 -21.82 17.47
C GLY A 242 -25.89 -21.00 18.47
N GLU A 243 -25.33 -21.70 19.46
CA GLU A 243 -24.51 -21.09 20.52
C GLU A 243 -23.27 -20.37 19.96
N ALA A 244 -22.59 -20.95 18.96
CA ALA A 244 -21.38 -20.37 18.38
C ALA A 244 -21.68 -18.98 17.78
N ARG A 245 -22.82 -18.83 17.10
CA ARG A 245 -23.30 -17.53 16.61
C ARG A 245 -23.56 -16.54 17.74
N ALA A 246 -24.23 -16.97 18.81
CA ALA A 246 -24.53 -16.11 19.96
C ALA A 246 -23.25 -15.64 20.68
N VAL A 247 -22.25 -16.50 20.82
CA VAL A 247 -20.92 -16.16 21.37
C VAL A 247 -20.22 -15.12 20.49
N TYR A 248 -20.25 -15.32 19.17
CA TYR A 248 -19.68 -14.40 18.18
C TYR A 248 -20.32 -13.01 18.26
N GLU A 249 -21.65 -12.95 18.16
CA GLU A 249 -22.39 -11.70 18.16
C GLU A 249 -22.24 -10.94 19.49
N ALA A 250 -22.29 -11.63 20.64
CA ALA A 250 -22.04 -11.03 21.94
C ALA A 250 -20.61 -10.47 22.09
N SER A 251 -19.61 -11.07 21.44
CA SER A 251 -18.24 -10.54 21.41
C SER A 251 -18.15 -9.22 20.63
N ALA A 252 -18.85 -9.11 19.50
CA ALA A 252 -18.93 -7.87 18.73
C ALA A 252 -19.61 -6.74 19.53
N VAL A 253 -20.68 -7.04 20.28
CA VAL A 253 -21.35 -6.06 21.16
C VAL A 253 -20.40 -5.54 22.25
N ARG A 254 -19.65 -6.42 22.93
CA ARG A 254 -18.66 -6.00 23.94
C ARG A 254 -17.58 -5.09 23.36
N ALA A 255 -17.03 -5.45 22.20
CA ALA A 255 -16.01 -4.65 21.52
C ALA A 255 -16.52 -3.24 21.13
N TRP A 256 -17.76 -3.12 20.67
CA TRP A 256 -18.37 -1.82 20.35
C TRP A 256 -18.69 -0.98 21.59
N ALA A 257 -19.10 -1.60 22.70
CA ALA A 257 -19.27 -0.93 23.98
C ALA A 257 -17.94 -0.35 24.48
N ALA A 258 -16.88 -1.15 24.47
CA ALA A 258 -15.52 -0.71 24.83
C ALA A 258 -15.00 0.40 23.92
N TYR A 259 -15.18 0.30 22.59
CA TYR A 259 -14.81 1.36 21.63
C TYR A 259 -15.49 2.70 21.94
N ARG A 260 -16.78 2.70 22.29
CA ARG A 260 -17.52 3.94 22.63
C ARG A 260 -17.04 4.55 23.94
N GLU A 261 -16.81 3.74 24.98
CA GLU A 261 -16.30 4.23 26.27
C GLU A 261 -14.84 4.73 26.17
N LEU A 262 -13.97 4.01 25.46
CA LEU A 262 -12.62 4.47 25.13
C LEU A 262 -12.66 5.79 24.34
N THR A 263 -13.53 5.91 23.32
CA THR A 263 -13.71 7.17 22.57
C THR A 263 -14.11 8.32 23.51
N ARG A 264 -15.04 8.07 24.44
CA ARG A 264 -15.52 9.05 25.42
C ARG A 264 -14.41 9.51 26.37
N ARG A 265 -13.55 8.61 26.84
CA ARG A 265 -12.43 8.91 27.75
C ARG A 265 -11.22 9.54 27.07
N LEU A 266 -10.87 9.08 25.87
CA LEU A 266 -9.71 9.57 25.13
C LEU A 266 -9.94 10.97 24.54
N THR A 267 -11.18 11.35 24.22
CA THR A 267 -11.50 12.68 23.64
C THR A 267 -11.01 13.88 24.46
N PRO A 268 -11.21 13.96 25.80
CA PRO A 268 -10.59 15.03 26.61
C PRO A 268 -9.06 14.94 26.66
N VAL A 269 -8.47 13.73 26.70
CA VAL A 269 -7.01 13.53 26.74
C VAL A 269 -6.35 14.04 25.45
N THR A 270 -6.83 13.61 24.28
CA THR A 270 -6.34 14.07 22.97
C THR A 270 -6.57 15.57 22.79
N ARG A 271 -7.68 16.12 23.31
CA ARG A 271 -7.94 17.56 23.30
C ARG A 271 -6.93 18.35 24.12
N GLY A 272 -6.53 17.87 25.30
CA GLY A 272 -5.47 18.48 26.11
C GLY A 272 -4.13 18.50 25.39
N ILE A 273 -3.71 17.36 24.84
CA ILE A 273 -2.46 17.23 24.09
C ILE A 273 -2.45 18.18 22.87
N LEU A 274 -3.53 18.24 22.08
CA LEU A 274 -3.62 19.16 20.95
C LEU A 274 -3.66 20.64 21.38
N HIS A 275 -4.25 20.95 22.55
CA HIS A 275 -4.28 22.31 23.10
C HIS A 275 -2.88 22.87 23.38
N GLU A 276 -2.05 22.06 24.04
CA GLU A 276 -0.64 22.37 24.30
C GLU A 276 0.17 22.45 23.01
N LEU A 277 0.11 21.41 22.16
CA LEU A 277 0.91 21.28 20.94
C LEU A 277 0.68 22.42 19.94
N TRP A 278 -0.55 22.95 19.87
CA TRP A 278 -0.89 24.04 18.95
C TRP A 278 -0.81 25.43 19.61
N HIS A 279 -0.49 25.48 20.91
CA HIS A 279 -0.39 26.67 21.75
C HIS A 279 -1.68 27.51 21.72
N LEU A 280 -2.83 26.91 22.03
CA LEU A 280 -4.13 27.55 21.86
C LEU A 280 -4.33 28.80 22.71
N ASP A 281 -3.73 28.88 23.90
CA ASP A 281 -3.70 30.08 24.76
C ASP A 281 -3.13 31.32 24.02
N ARG A 282 -2.28 31.09 23.02
CA ARG A 282 -1.63 32.12 22.20
C ARG A 282 -2.39 32.39 20.89
N ARG A 283 -3.54 31.75 20.66
CA ARG A 283 -4.33 31.81 19.40
C ARG A 283 -5.83 32.08 19.65
N LYS A 284 -6.19 33.37 19.75
CA LYS A 284 -7.55 33.87 20.05
C LYS A 284 -8.62 33.65 18.95
N ASN A 285 -8.70 32.48 18.32
CA ASN A 285 -9.64 32.22 17.21
C ASN A 285 -10.56 31.01 17.49
N GLU A 286 -11.86 31.27 17.69
CA GLU A 286 -12.88 30.26 17.99
C GLU A 286 -13.06 29.22 16.88
N ALA A 287 -12.92 29.59 15.61
CA ALA A 287 -13.04 28.65 14.49
C ALA A 287 -11.89 27.62 14.52
N PHE A 288 -10.72 28.02 15.01
CA PHE A 288 -9.62 27.09 15.28
C PHE A 288 -9.96 26.15 16.44
N GLY A 289 -10.61 26.66 17.50
CA GLY A 289 -11.11 25.85 18.63
C GLY A 289 -12.15 24.79 18.24
N LYS A 290 -13.05 25.10 17.30
CA LYS A 290 -14.01 24.11 16.76
C LYS A 290 -13.30 23.01 15.94
N ASN A 291 -12.25 23.34 15.21
CA ASN A 291 -11.42 22.35 14.53
C ASN A 291 -10.65 21.46 15.52
N VAL A 292 -10.11 22.01 16.61
CA VAL A 292 -9.42 21.25 17.67
C VAL A 292 -10.32 20.15 18.24
N ALA A 293 -11.58 20.45 18.55
CA ALA A 293 -12.52 19.44 19.07
C ALA A 293 -12.71 18.26 18.10
N LYS A 294 -12.80 18.56 16.79
CA LYS A 294 -12.97 17.55 15.73
C LYS A 294 -11.71 16.70 15.50
N GLU A 295 -10.52 17.31 15.53
CA GLU A 295 -9.27 16.54 15.42
C GLU A 295 -8.94 15.76 16.71
N ALA A 296 -9.37 16.24 17.88
CA ALA A 296 -9.29 15.49 19.14
C ALA A 296 -10.20 14.24 19.12
N GLU A 297 -11.45 14.38 18.68
CA GLU A 297 -12.37 13.25 18.47
C GLU A 297 -11.80 12.23 17.46
N LYS A 298 -11.29 12.70 16.31
CA LYS A 298 -10.60 11.83 15.33
C LYS A 298 -9.44 11.06 15.95
N LYS A 299 -8.60 11.70 16.78
CA LYS A 299 -7.49 11.04 17.48
C LYS A 299 -7.97 10.05 18.55
N ALA A 300 -9.09 10.34 19.21
CA ALA A 300 -9.72 9.43 20.16
C ALA A 300 -10.26 8.18 19.46
N ILE A 301 -11.04 8.31 18.37
CA ILE A 301 -11.50 7.14 17.60
C ILE A 301 -10.34 6.42 16.90
N GLU A 302 -9.29 7.13 16.48
CA GLU A 302 -8.10 6.54 15.87
C GLU A 302 -7.38 5.56 16.80
N THR A 303 -7.47 5.80 18.10
CA THR A 303 -6.88 4.99 19.17
C THR A 303 -7.89 3.96 19.68
N ALA A 304 -9.13 4.38 19.99
CA ALA A 304 -10.18 3.52 20.51
C ALA A 304 -10.54 2.35 19.58
N ARG A 305 -10.40 2.51 18.24
CA ARG A 305 -10.69 1.44 17.29
C ARG A 305 -9.79 0.20 17.42
N TYR A 306 -8.74 0.23 18.26
CA TYR A 306 -7.88 -0.93 18.48
C TYR A 306 -8.66 -2.12 19.09
N VAL A 307 -9.73 -1.90 19.87
CA VAL A 307 -10.58 -3.00 20.39
C VAL A 307 -11.63 -3.52 19.40
N ILE A 308 -11.86 -2.82 18.28
CA ILE A 308 -12.85 -3.24 17.28
C ILE A 308 -12.35 -4.49 16.54
N PRO A 309 -13.18 -5.53 16.34
CA PRO A 309 -12.74 -6.78 15.74
C PRO A 309 -12.43 -6.65 14.24
N ILE A 310 -11.57 -7.52 13.72
CA ILE A 310 -11.19 -7.59 12.30
C ILE A 310 -12.34 -8.02 11.38
N SER A 311 -13.44 -8.53 11.94
CA SER A 311 -14.73 -8.71 11.25
C SER A 311 -15.47 -7.42 10.92
N CYS A 312 -15.10 -6.29 11.55
CA CYS A 312 -15.73 -4.99 11.31
C CYS A 312 -15.81 -4.70 9.82
N GLN A 313 -17.01 -4.33 9.35
CA GLN A 313 -17.23 -4.11 7.94
C GLN A 313 -16.53 -2.86 7.42
N THR A 314 -16.29 -2.85 6.12
CA THR A 314 -15.79 -1.70 5.37
C THR A 314 -16.55 -1.55 4.06
N ALA A 315 -16.46 -0.36 3.48
CA ALA A 315 -16.74 -0.14 2.08
C ALA A 315 -15.46 0.36 1.37
N MET A 316 -15.32 0.04 0.09
CA MET A 316 -14.26 0.59 -0.75
C MET A 316 -14.65 0.62 -2.23
N VAL A 317 -14.05 1.55 -2.98
CA VAL A 317 -13.92 1.44 -4.43
C VAL A 317 -12.67 0.60 -4.69
N TYR A 318 -12.77 -0.44 -5.49
CA TYR A 318 -11.67 -1.37 -5.77
C TYR A 318 -11.52 -1.56 -7.29
N THR A 319 -10.36 -1.22 -7.83
CA THR A 319 -10.07 -1.25 -9.28
C THR A 319 -8.98 -2.26 -9.58
N VAL A 320 -9.25 -3.19 -10.49
CA VAL A 320 -8.33 -4.25 -10.92
C VAL A 320 -8.41 -4.47 -12.43
N SER A 321 -7.31 -4.92 -13.04
CA SER A 321 -7.34 -5.40 -14.43
C SER A 321 -8.01 -6.78 -14.52
N GLY A 322 -8.48 -7.16 -15.71
CA GLY A 322 -9.07 -8.47 -15.95
C GLY A 322 -8.13 -9.62 -15.62
N LEU A 323 -6.84 -9.50 -15.96
CA LEU A 323 -5.78 -10.42 -15.54
C LEU A 323 -5.68 -10.55 -14.01
N VAL A 324 -5.79 -9.45 -13.27
CA VAL A 324 -5.81 -9.49 -11.81
C VAL A 324 -7.08 -10.15 -11.29
N LEU A 325 -8.23 -9.95 -11.94
CA LEU A 325 -9.48 -10.63 -11.56
C LEU A 325 -9.45 -12.14 -11.86
N HIS A 326 -8.81 -12.60 -12.95
CA HIS A 326 -8.51 -14.02 -13.15
C HIS A 326 -7.62 -14.58 -12.03
N ARG A 327 -6.60 -13.83 -11.58
CA ARG A 327 -5.71 -14.24 -10.47
C ARG A 327 -6.46 -14.28 -9.14
N LEU A 328 -7.33 -13.31 -8.86
CA LEU A 328 -8.22 -13.33 -7.70
C LEU A 328 -9.17 -14.54 -7.74
N ARG A 329 -9.79 -14.84 -8.89
CA ARG A 329 -10.63 -16.05 -9.08
C ARG A 329 -9.84 -17.31 -8.75
N ARG A 330 -8.61 -17.42 -9.26
CA ARG A 330 -7.75 -18.58 -9.06
C ARG A 330 -7.29 -18.77 -7.61
N MET A 331 -6.93 -17.67 -6.94
CA MET A 331 -6.33 -17.69 -5.59
C MET A 331 -7.34 -17.54 -4.44
N ALA A 332 -8.66 -17.51 -4.70
CA ALA A 332 -9.67 -17.20 -3.68
C ALA A 332 -9.69 -18.14 -2.44
N GLY A 333 -9.13 -19.36 -2.53
CA GLY A 333 -8.96 -20.24 -1.37
C GLY A 333 -7.70 -19.98 -0.52
N ALA A 334 -6.71 -19.26 -1.06
CA ALA A 334 -5.36 -19.15 -0.51
C ALA A 334 -5.20 -17.94 0.43
N CYS A 335 -6.05 -17.85 1.47
CA CYS A 335 -5.98 -16.81 2.49
C CYS A 335 -6.60 -17.28 3.82
N ASP A 336 -6.62 -16.42 4.84
CA ASP A 336 -7.24 -16.74 6.14
C ASP A 336 -8.77 -16.83 6.11
N VAL A 337 -9.43 -16.29 5.07
CA VAL A 337 -10.90 -16.17 5.00
C VAL A 337 -11.47 -16.62 3.64
N PRO A 338 -11.21 -17.89 3.23
CA PRO A 338 -11.50 -18.36 1.88
C PRO A 338 -12.99 -18.26 1.50
N ASP A 339 -13.91 -18.41 2.46
CA ASP A 339 -15.35 -18.34 2.19
C ASP A 339 -15.80 -16.93 1.76
N GLU A 340 -15.34 -15.88 2.47
CA GLU A 340 -15.65 -14.49 2.13
C GLU A 340 -14.94 -14.08 0.82
N ALA A 341 -13.71 -14.56 0.60
CA ALA A 341 -12.97 -14.33 -0.63
C ALA A 341 -13.64 -14.98 -1.85
N ARG A 342 -14.11 -16.23 -1.72
CA ARG A 342 -14.85 -16.96 -2.75
C ARG A 342 -16.18 -16.27 -3.09
N ASP A 343 -16.94 -15.82 -2.09
CA ASP A 343 -18.21 -15.10 -2.30
C ASP A 343 -18.00 -13.74 -2.99
N VAL A 344 -17.07 -12.92 -2.48
CA VAL A 344 -16.78 -11.59 -3.04
C VAL A 344 -16.25 -11.69 -4.48
N VAL A 345 -15.26 -12.56 -4.73
CA VAL A 345 -14.70 -12.70 -6.08
C VAL A 345 -15.70 -13.38 -7.03
N GLY A 346 -16.50 -14.33 -6.55
CA GLY A 346 -17.59 -14.93 -7.33
C GLY A 346 -18.59 -13.87 -7.80
N ARG A 347 -18.98 -12.94 -6.93
CA ARG A 347 -19.83 -11.79 -7.30
C ARG A 347 -19.12 -10.83 -8.26
N MET A 348 -17.84 -10.53 -8.08
CA MET A 348 -17.07 -9.68 -9.00
C MET A 348 -16.97 -10.29 -10.41
N VAL A 349 -16.74 -11.60 -10.51
CA VAL A 349 -16.76 -12.36 -11.76
C VAL A 349 -18.16 -12.32 -12.39
N ALA A 350 -19.21 -12.59 -11.62
CA ALA A 350 -20.59 -12.58 -12.10
C ALA A 350 -21.10 -11.19 -12.54
N GLU A 351 -20.50 -10.09 -12.08
CA GLU A 351 -20.76 -8.73 -12.62
C GLU A 351 -20.11 -8.54 -13.99
N VAL A 352 -18.92 -9.11 -14.23
CA VAL A 352 -18.22 -9.04 -15.53
C VAL A 352 -18.80 -10.04 -16.54
N GLU A 353 -19.20 -11.23 -16.12
CA GLU A 353 -19.90 -12.21 -16.98
C GLU A 353 -21.27 -11.69 -17.45
N ARG A 354 -21.88 -10.74 -16.72
CA ARG A 354 -23.09 -10.00 -17.16
C ARG A 354 -22.81 -8.91 -18.19
N LEU A 355 -21.55 -8.58 -18.43
CA LEU A 355 -21.10 -7.61 -19.45
C LEU A 355 -20.52 -8.34 -20.68
N ASP A 356 -19.64 -9.31 -20.46
CA ASP A 356 -19.09 -10.18 -21.51
C ASP A 356 -18.90 -11.62 -20.98
N PRO A 357 -19.85 -12.53 -21.26
CA PRO A 357 -19.78 -13.92 -20.79
C PRO A 357 -18.53 -14.69 -21.23
N SER A 358 -17.90 -14.33 -22.36
CA SER A 358 -16.72 -15.06 -22.82
C SER A 358 -15.47 -14.75 -21.99
N PHE A 359 -15.42 -13.60 -21.31
CA PHE A 359 -14.23 -13.18 -20.55
C PHE A 359 -13.83 -14.19 -19.47
N PHE A 360 -14.80 -14.84 -18.83
CA PHE A 360 -14.60 -15.88 -17.82
C PHE A 360 -15.18 -17.27 -18.17
N GLY A 361 -15.98 -17.35 -19.23
CA GLY A 361 -16.59 -18.59 -19.73
C GLY A 361 -15.84 -19.25 -20.90
N ALA A 362 -15.12 -18.49 -21.74
CA ALA A 362 -14.31 -19.04 -22.83
C ALA A 362 -12.83 -19.24 -22.43
N VAL A 363 -12.35 -18.50 -21.42
CA VAL A 363 -11.00 -18.57 -20.87
C VAL A 363 -11.00 -18.36 -19.35
N GLY A 364 -9.86 -18.65 -18.72
CA GLY A 364 -9.72 -18.63 -17.27
C GLY A 364 -9.68 -20.03 -16.65
N GLU A 365 -9.25 -20.08 -15.39
CA GLU A 365 -9.29 -21.28 -14.56
C GLU A 365 -10.28 -21.07 -13.40
N PRO A 366 -10.92 -22.14 -12.88
CA PRO A 366 -11.64 -22.09 -11.61
C PRO A 366 -10.68 -21.79 -10.44
N PRO A 367 -11.20 -21.44 -9.25
CA PRO A 367 -10.40 -21.41 -8.02
C PRO A 367 -9.54 -22.67 -7.86
N LEU A 368 -8.37 -22.55 -7.24
CA LEU A 368 -7.61 -23.71 -6.79
C LEU A 368 -8.47 -24.52 -5.79
N PRO A 369 -8.60 -25.84 -5.95
CA PRO A 369 -9.21 -26.68 -4.94
C PRO A 369 -8.30 -26.73 -3.71
N ASP A 370 -8.86 -26.95 -2.52
CA ASP A 370 -8.16 -26.70 -1.26
C ASP A 370 -6.94 -27.61 -1.03
N GLU A 371 -6.92 -28.80 -1.65
CA GLU A 371 -5.78 -29.74 -1.68
C GLU A 371 -4.64 -29.33 -2.61
N ALA A 372 -4.88 -28.39 -3.54
CA ALA A 372 -3.84 -27.84 -4.44
C ALA A 372 -3.19 -26.56 -3.89
N ILE A 373 -3.59 -26.10 -2.70
CA ILE A 373 -3.07 -24.91 -2.03
C ILE A 373 -1.95 -25.37 -1.07
N PRO A 374 -0.66 -25.03 -1.33
CA PRO A 374 0.47 -25.55 -0.55
C PRO A 374 0.37 -25.25 0.94
N GLU A 375 -0.15 -24.09 1.31
CA GLU A 375 -0.31 -23.63 2.69
C GLU A 375 -1.30 -24.51 3.49
N ASN A 376 -2.26 -25.14 2.82
CA ASN A 376 -3.20 -26.08 3.45
C ASN A 376 -2.57 -27.47 3.67
N ALA A 377 -1.72 -27.91 2.75
CA ALA A 377 -1.01 -29.19 2.85
C ALA A 377 0.19 -29.15 3.81
N LEU A 378 0.88 -28.01 3.92
CA LEU A 378 2.08 -27.84 4.74
C LEU A 378 1.78 -27.60 6.23
N ALA A 379 0.68 -26.91 6.55
CA ALA A 379 0.28 -26.65 7.93
C ALA A 379 -1.24 -26.46 8.04
N ALA A 380 -1.91 -27.25 8.88
CA ALA A 380 -3.33 -27.06 9.18
C ALA A 380 -3.57 -25.77 10.01
N PRO A 381 -4.71 -25.08 9.84
CA PRO A 381 -5.17 -24.05 10.76
C PRO A 381 -5.25 -24.54 12.22
N GLY A 382 -4.94 -23.68 13.19
CA GLY A 382 -4.86 -24.06 14.61
C GLY A 382 -4.42 -22.94 15.55
N VAL A 383 -3.78 -23.32 16.65
CA VAL A 383 -3.17 -22.39 17.62
C VAL A 383 -1.70 -22.19 17.27
N GLY A 384 -1.26 -20.93 17.21
CA GLY A 384 0.14 -20.60 16.92
C GLY A 384 1.10 -20.97 18.04
N ASP A 385 2.31 -21.37 17.66
CA ASP A 385 3.39 -21.72 18.59
C ASP A 385 3.89 -20.48 19.37
N ALA A 386 3.57 -20.45 20.66
CA ALA A 386 3.99 -19.39 21.57
C ALA A 386 5.52 -19.25 21.68
N ALA A 387 6.30 -20.34 21.54
CA ALA A 387 7.75 -20.29 21.61
C ALA A 387 8.35 -19.62 20.38
N ALA A 388 7.84 -19.90 19.17
CA ALA A 388 8.22 -19.18 17.96
C ALA A 388 7.87 -17.68 18.02
N LEU A 389 6.71 -17.32 18.57
CA LEU A 389 6.30 -15.91 18.75
C LEU A 389 7.20 -15.18 19.76
N GLU A 390 7.55 -15.83 20.88
CA GLU A 390 8.46 -15.28 21.89
C GLU A 390 9.90 -15.13 21.34
N ALA A 391 10.38 -16.11 20.56
CA ALA A 391 11.67 -16.05 19.88
C ALA A 391 11.70 -14.92 18.83
N PHE A 392 10.61 -14.72 18.08
CA PHE A 392 10.47 -13.61 17.15
C PHE A 392 10.51 -12.27 17.88
N ASP A 393 9.78 -12.12 18.99
CA ASP A 393 9.73 -10.87 19.78
C ASP A 393 11.08 -10.56 20.44
N LYS A 394 11.78 -11.57 20.97
CA LYS A 394 13.18 -11.44 21.41
C LYS A 394 14.09 -11.00 20.25
N SER A 395 13.85 -11.50 19.03
CA SER A 395 14.62 -11.12 17.85
C SER A 395 14.39 -9.68 17.38
N LEU A 396 13.42 -8.94 17.93
CA LEU A 396 13.21 -7.52 17.61
C LEU A 396 14.09 -6.56 18.43
N ASP A 397 14.77 -7.01 19.50
CA ASP A 397 15.64 -6.15 20.32
C ASP A 397 14.92 -4.89 20.86
N GLY A 398 13.67 -5.08 21.34
CA GLY A 398 12.81 -4.02 21.86
C GLY A 398 12.21 -3.07 20.81
N ARG A 399 12.45 -3.30 19.52
CA ARG A 399 11.97 -2.46 18.39
C ARG A 399 10.61 -2.88 17.88
N ARG A 400 9.95 -1.98 17.13
CA ARG A 400 8.80 -2.34 16.28
C ARG A 400 9.23 -2.82 14.90
N SER A 401 10.37 -2.34 14.42
CA SER A 401 10.98 -2.74 13.15
C SER A 401 12.49 -2.90 13.34
N ARG A 402 13.05 -4.09 13.07
CA ARG A 402 14.49 -4.36 13.16
C ARG A 402 15.06 -4.63 11.77
N LEU A 403 16.14 -3.97 11.41
CA LEU A 403 16.89 -4.27 10.18
C LEU A 403 17.58 -5.64 10.33
N VAL A 404 17.31 -6.56 9.41
CA VAL A 404 17.83 -7.95 9.44
C VAL A 404 18.74 -8.31 8.27
N ASP A 405 18.62 -7.64 7.12
CA ASP A 405 19.56 -7.79 5.99
C ASP A 405 19.66 -6.50 5.15
N TRP A 406 20.84 -6.26 4.56
CA TRP A 406 21.13 -5.15 3.66
C TRP A 406 22.39 -5.41 2.82
N GLY A 407 22.41 -4.91 1.60
CA GLY A 407 23.61 -4.96 0.75
C GLY A 407 24.71 -4.03 1.26
N ALA A 408 25.76 -4.55 1.89
CA ALA A 408 26.85 -3.76 2.51
C ALA A 408 27.67 -2.85 1.55
N ARG A 409 27.45 -2.92 0.24
CA ARG A 409 27.99 -2.01 -0.79
C ARG A 409 26.94 -1.13 -1.45
N ALA A 410 25.73 -1.04 -0.89
CA ALA A 410 24.63 -0.28 -1.49
C ALA A 410 24.97 1.18 -1.83
N PRO A 411 25.75 1.95 -1.03
CA PRO A 411 26.15 3.29 -1.40
C PRO A 411 26.97 3.35 -2.70
N GLN A 412 27.94 2.44 -2.86
CA GLN A 412 28.79 2.37 -4.05
C GLN A 412 27.99 1.89 -5.26
N VAL A 413 27.12 0.88 -5.08
CA VAL A 413 26.27 0.36 -6.16
C VAL A 413 25.29 1.42 -6.67
N VAL A 414 24.71 2.23 -5.78
CA VAL A 414 23.87 3.37 -6.18
C VAL A 414 24.70 4.45 -6.87
N ALA A 415 25.92 4.76 -6.39
CA ALA A 415 26.81 5.72 -7.05
C ALA A 415 27.18 5.26 -8.48
N ASP A 416 27.56 4.00 -8.66
CA ASP A 416 27.87 3.40 -9.96
C ASP A 416 26.65 3.39 -10.89
N ALA A 417 25.46 3.11 -10.37
CA ALA A 417 24.22 3.22 -11.14
C ALA A 417 23.92 4.67 -11.57
N VAL A 418 24.18 5.66 -10.72
CA VAL A 418 24.09 7.10 -11.09
C VAL A 418 25.10 7.45 -12.19
N ARG A 419 26.36 7.01 -12.07
CA ARG A 419 27.38 7.20 -13.12
C ARG A 419 26.92 6.60 -14.46
N GLY A 420 26.38 5.38 -14.43
CA GLY A 420 25.88 4.67 -15.60
C GLY A 420 24.70 5.36 -16.27
N VAL A 421 23.70 5.81 -15.49
CA VAL A 421 22.53 6.54 -16.01
C VAL A 421 22.91 7.89 -16.63
N LEU A 422 23.96 8.55 -16.13
CA LEU A 422 24.40 9.87 -16.62
C LEU A 422 25.52 9.80 -17.67
N GLY A 423 26.18 8.66 -17.86
CA GLY A 423 27.42 8.55 -18.66
C GLY A 423 28.60 9.31 -18.04
N ARG A 424 28.63 9.47 -16.72
CA ARG A 424 29.57 10.36 -15.98
C ARG A 424 30.44 9.58 -14.99
N SER A 425 31.45 8.88 -15.53
CA SER A 425 32.43 8.11 -14.76
C SER A 425 33.43 8.96 -13.95
N ASP A 426 33.49 10.26 -14.21
CA ASP A 426 34.34 11.26 -13.53
C ASP A 426 33.83 11.70 -12.15
N LEU A 427 32.58 11.37 -11.80
CA LEU A 427 32.00 11.70 -10.50
C LEU A 427 32.55 10.78 -9.40
N ASP A 428 32.92 11.36 -8.25
CA ASP A 428 33.11 10.59 -7.01
C ASP A 428 31.76 10.12 -6.42
N ASP A 429 31.81 9.19 -5.45
CA ASP A 429 30.60 8.59 -4.87
C ASP A 429 29.71 9.63 -4.18
N ALA A 430 30.29 10.61 -3.49
CA ALA A 430 29.51 11.64 -2.80
C ALA A 430 28.85 12.61 -3.80
N ALA A 431 29.55 12.97 -4.88
CA ALA A 431 29.02 13.78 -5.97
C ALA A 431 27.86 13.09 -6.70
N ALA A 432 27.99 11.77 -6.97
CA ALA A 432 26.98 10.94 -7.59
C ALA A 432 25.76 10.72 -6.68
N LEU A 433 25.97 10.28 -5.43
CA LEU A 433 24.88 10.07 -4.47
C LEU A 433 24.09 11.35 -4.20
N ALA A 434 24.76 12.51 -4.09
CA ALA A 434 24.08 13.79 -3.90
C ALA A 434 23.30 14.26 -5.15
N LEU A 435 23.59 13.77 -6.35
CA LEU A 435 22.75 14.01 -7.55
C LEU A 435 21.43 13.23 -7.49
N ALA A 436 21.41 12.04 -6.88
CA ALA A 436 20.17 11.29 -6.69
C ALA A 436 19.39 11.73 -5.44
N LEU A 437 20.10 12.06 -4.35
CA LEU A 437 19.50 12.16 -3.01
C LEU A 437 19.18 13.58 -2.52
N ASP A 438 19.94 14.61 -2.87
CA ASP A 438 19.71 15.96 -2.32
C ASP A 438 18.56 16.67 -3.06
N PRO A 439 17.43 17.01 -2.39
CA PRO A 439 16.35 17.79 -3.01
C PRO A 439 16.74 19.22 -3.42
N ALA A 440 17.95 19.71 -3.12
CA ALA A 440 18.48 20.95 -3.73
C ALA A 440 19.16 20.72 -5.10
N ARG A 441 19.58 19.49 -5.41
CA ARG A 441 20.21 19.10 -6.70
C ARG A 441 19.26 18.30 -7.59
N ASN A 442 18.32 17.58 -6.99
CA ASN A 442 17.35 16.73 -7.67
C ASN A 442 15.90 17.23 -7.46
N PRO A 443 15.29 17.92 -8.43
CA PRO A 443 13.91 18.41 -8.30
C PRO A 443 12.87 17.29 -8.18
N TYR A 444 13.14 16.07 -8.69
CA TYR A 444 12.22 14.94 -8.55
C TYR A 444 11.95 14.57 -7.08
N ARG A 445 12.89 14.87 -6.17
CA ARG A 445 12.71 14.70 -4.71
C ARG A 445 11.75 15.71 -4.08
N LEU A 446 11.27 16.70 -4.84
CA LEU A 446 10.29 17.71 -4.43
C LEU A 446 8.93 17.55 -5.12
N GLU A 447 8.81 16.67 -6.12
CA GLU A 447 7.60 16.50 -6.93
C GLU A 447 6.46 15.81 -6.17
N THR A 448 5.28 16.44 -6.13
CA THR A 448 4.09 15.88 -5.47
C THR A 448 3.42 14.77 -6.29
N LEU A 449 3.75 14.64 -7.58
CA LEU A 449 3.32 13.53 -8.43
C LEU A 449 4.13 12.22 -8.21
N ASN A 450 5.11 12.21 -7.31
CA ASN A 450 5.91 11.03 -6.95
C ASN A 450 6.58 10.34 -8.17
N VAL A 451 7.12 11.13 -9.09
CA VAL A 451 7.68 10.67 -10.39
C VAL A 451 8.96 9.81 -10.28
N SER A 452 9.34 9.39 -9.07
CA SER A 452 10.58 8.68 -8.74
C SER A 452 10.83 7.42 -9.60
N THR A 453 9.81 6.61 -9.87
CA THR A 453 9.93 5.41 -10.71
C THR A 453 10.15 5.75 -12.20
N HIS A 454 9.60 6.87 -12.66
CA HIS A 454 9.70 7.33 -14.05
C HIS A 454 11.03 8.06 -14.33
N ALA A 455 11.55 8.81 -13.36
CA ALA A 455 12.79 9.56 -13.46
C ALA A 455 14.02 8.62 -13.56
N PRO A 456 14.81 8.65 -14.65
CA PRO A 456 15.93 7.71 -14.85
C PRO A 456 16.97 7.74 -13.73
N LEU A 457 17.33 8.93 -13.26
CA LEU A 457 18.31 9.13 -12.18
C LEU A 457 17.83 8.59 -10.82
N MET A 458 16.52 8.63 -10.57
CA MET A 458 15.94 8.11 -9.33
C MET A 458 15.98 6.58 -9.29
N ARG A 459 15.81 5.89 -10.43
CA ARG A 459 15.87 4.42 -10.49
C ARG A 459 17.22 3.81 -10.06
N ALA A 460 18.30 4.59 -10.00
CA ALA A 460 19.55 4.14 -9.37
C ALA A 460 19.35 3.73 -7.90
N LEU A 461 18.35 4.30 -7.21
CA LEU A 461 17.97 3.96 -5.84
C LEU A 461 17.23 2.62 -5.72
N GLU A 462 16.90 1.94 -6.81
CA GLU A 462 16.33 0.59 -6.76
C GLU A 462 17.36 -0.43 -6.24
N HIS A 463 18.65 -0.24 -6.55
CA HIS A 463 19.72 -1.20 -6.26
C HIS A 463 20.20 -1.24 -4.80
N ALA A 464 19.60 -0.44 -3.92
CA ALA A 464 19.87 -0.45 -2.47
C ALA A 464 18.69 -1.11 -1.75
N HIS A 465 18.80 -2.41 -1.45
CA HIS A 465 17.75 -3.18 -0.77
C HIS A 465 17.99 -3.32 0.73
N TYR A 466 16.89 -3.37 1.48
CA TYR A 466 16.85 -3.61 2.92
C TYR A 466 15.72 -4.57 3.27
N VAL A 467 15.94 -5.42 4.27
CA VAL A 467 14.94 -6.34 4.85
C VAL A 467 14.79 -6.03 6.33
N PHE A 468 13.54 -5.89 6.79
CA PHE A 468 13.17 -5.61 8.16
C PHE A 468 12.29 -6.73 8.72
N ARG A 469 12.42 -7.03 10.01
CA ARG A 469 11.49 -7.86 10.78
C ARG A 469 10.63 -6.96 11.68
N LYS A 470 9.33 -7.23 11.79
CA LYS A 470 8.38 -6.34 12.50
C LYS A 470 7.39 -7.06 13.40
N LYS A 471 7.00 -6.39 14.49
CA LYS A 471 5.74 -6.62 15.22
C LYS A 471 4.91 -5.34 15.15
N LEU A 472 3.70 -5.44 14.61
CA LEU A 472 2.74 -4.35 14.48
C LEU A 472 1.32 -4.86 14.81
N SER A 473 0.43 -3.98 15.26
CA SER A 473 -1.00 -4.25 15.27
C SER A 473 -1.52 -4.45 13.84
N HIS A 474 -2.57 -5.28 13.69
CA HIS A 474 -3.32 -5.42 12.44
C HIS A 474 -3.73 -4.06 11.86
N SER A 475 -4.11 -3.11 12.72
CA SER A 475 -4.49 -1.75 12.32
C SER A 475 -3.32 -0.87 11.86
N ALA A 476 -2.10 -1.07 12.37
CA ALA A 476 -0.89 -0.42 11.89
C ALA A 476 -0.42 -1.00 10.57
N ASP A 477 -0.31 -2.33 10.47
CA ASP A 477 0.09 -3.00 9.24
C ASP A 477 -0.93 -2.82 8.10
N SER A 478 -2.24 -2.70 8.44
CA SER A 478 -3.28 -2.30 7.49
C SER A 478 -3.02 -0.95 6.79
N GLN A 479 -2.18 -0.07 7.38
CA GLN A 479 -1.64 1.13 6.73
C GLN A 479 -0.25 0.93 6.12
N ASP A 480 0.55 -0.05 6.56
CA ASP A 480 1.89 -0.30 6.01
C ASP A 480 1.80 -1.00 4.65
N GLN A 481 0.93 -2.03 4.53
CA GLN A 481 0.63 -2.75 3.27
C GLN A 481 0.25 -1.85 2.08
N ARG A 482 -0.24 -0.62 2.33
CA ARG A 482 -0.59 0.34 1.27
C ARG A 482 0.64 0.85 0.51
N HIS A 483 1.84 0.71 1.07
CA HIS A 483 3.13 0.88 0.39
C HIS A 483 3.46 -0.36 -0.46
N ARG A 484 2.57 -0.69 -1.39
CA ARG A 484 2.53 -1.91 -2.24
C ARG A 484 3.87 -2.40 -2.82
N MET A 485 4.86 -1.53 -3.01
CA MET A 485 6.18 -1.86 -3.54
C MET A 485 7.26 -2.12 -2.46
N VAL A 486 6.86 -2.12 -1.19
CA VAL A 486 7.63 -2.60 -0.03
C VAL A 486 6.88 -3.83 0.46
N ALA A 487 7.31 -5.01 0.01
CA ALA A 487 6.55 -6.25 0.12
C ALA A 487 6.75 -6.89 1.49
N GLY A 488 5.69 -7.45 2.09
CA GLY A 488 5.77 -8.10 3.41
C GLY A 488 5.15 -9.49 3.40
N SER A 489 5.90 -10.49 3.86
CA SER A 489 5.46 -11.88 4.00
C SER A 489 4.61 -12.04 5.26
N ARG A 490 3.37 -11.57 5.17
CA ARG A 490 2.39 -11.56 6.26
C ARG A 490 1.98 -12.99 6.63
N PRO A 491 1.84 -13.31 7.93
CA PRO A 491 1.47 -14.65 8.36
C PRO A 491 -0.02 -14.91 8.13
N LEU A 492 -0.36 -16.17 7.86
CA LEU A 492 -1.74 -16.66 7.97
C LEU A 492 -2.11 -16.73 9.45
N LEU A 493 -2.94 -15.79 9.91
CA LEU A 493 -3.35 -15.64 11.30
C LEU A 493 -4.08 -16.90 11.80
N SER A 494 -4.74 -17.63 10.90
CA SER A 494 -5.35 -18.95 11.13
C SER A 494 -4.39 -20.02 11.66
N ARG A 495 -3.08 -19.78 11.58
CA ARG A 495 -2.01 -20.70 11.97
C ARG A 495 -1.04 -20.10 13.00
N THR A 496 -1.06 -18.78 13.23
CA THR A 496 -0.05 -18.08 14.05
C THR A 496 -0.60 -17.38 15.29
N VAL A 497 -1.91 -17.22 15.45
CA VAL A 497 -2.47 -16.59 16.67
C VAL A 497 -2.44 -17.56 17.86
N PRO A 498 -1.77 -17.19 18.99
CA PRO A 498 -1.63 -18.06 20.15
C PRO A 498 -2.94 -18.21 20.95
N ALA A 499 -2.91 -19.07 21.98
CA ALA A 499 -4.05 -19.25 22.89
C ALA A 499 -4.21 -18.10 23.91
N HIS A 500 -3.13 -17.36 24.21
CA HIS A 500 -3.14 -16.21 25.12
C HIS A 500 -3.32 -14.88 24.36
N VAL A 501 -3.76 -13.83 25.06
CA VAL A 501 -3.90 -12.47 24.52
C VAL A 501 -2.56 -11.92 24.03
N ASP A 502 -2.44 -11.64 22.74
CA ASP A 502 -1.25 -11.09 22.10
C ASP A 502 -1.61 -9.91 21.19
N VAL A 503 -1.47 -8.71 21.75
CA VAL A 503 -1.91 -7.44 21.15
C VAL A 503 -0.83 -6.37 21.31
N VAL A 504 -0.85 -5.35 20.45
CA VAL A 504 -0.14 -4.09 20.67
C VAL A 504 -1.11 -3.07 21.25
N GLU A 505 -0.85 -2.63 22.48
CA GLU A 505 -1.64 -1.61 23.15
C GLU A 505 -1.14 -0.18 22.77
N PRO A 506 -2.03 0.74 22.37
CA PRO A 506 -1.67 2.13 22.12
C PRO A 506 -1.20 2.86 23.38
N GLU A 507 -0.21 3.75 23.26
CA GLU A 507 0.32 4.52 24.40
C GLU A 507 -0.77 5.33 25.11
N LEU A 508 -1.66 5.99 24.35
CA LEU A 508 -2.75 6.79 24.90
C LEU A 508 -3.81 5.97 25.66
N ILE A 509 -3.82 4.65 25.52
CA ILE A 509 -4.68 3.75 26.31
C ILE A 509 -3.90 3.25 27.52
N ARG A 510 -2.69 2.71 27.30
CA ARG A 510 -1.80 2.18 28.36
C ARG A 510 -1.49 3.21 29.44
N ASP A 511 -1.31 4.47 29.05
CA ASP A 511 -0.87 5.56 29.93
C ASP A 511 -2.03 6.22 30.70
N ASP A 512 -3.29 5.83 30.44
CA ASP A 512 -4.48 6.16 31.25
C ASP A 512 -5.02 4.88 31.93
N PRO A 513 -4.90 4.74 33.26
CA PRO A 513 -5.23 3.49 33.95
C PRO A 513 -6.67 2.98 33.76
N ALA A 514 -7.62 3.87 33.46
CA ALA A 514 -9.01 3.47 33.22
C ALA A 514 -9.21 3.01 31.78
N CYS A 515 -8.58 3.66 30.80
CA CYS A 515 -8.57 3.20 29.41
C CYS A 515 -7.84 1.86 29.28
N HIS A 516 -6.71 1.68 29.96
CA HIS A 516 -5.99 0.42 30.06
C HIS A 516 -6.91 -0.72 30.56
N ALA A 517 -7.62 -0.52 31.67
CA ALA A 517 -8.55 -1.52 32.20
C ALA A 517 -9.65 -1.92 31.21
N ILE A 518 -10.30 -0.94 30.56
CA ILE A 518 -11.33 -1.18 29.54
C ILE A 518 -10.76 -1.92 28.31
N PHE A 519 -9.52 -1.58 27.92
CA PHE A 519 -8.84 -2.24 26.81
C PHE A 519 -8.51 -3.70 27.16
N ARG A 520 -7.96 -3.97 28.35
CA ARG A 520 -7.68 -5.32 28.86
C ARG A 520 -8.93 -6.20 28.85
N GLU A 521 -10.01 -5.74 29.49
CA GLU A 521 -11.30 -6.44 29.53
C GLU A 521 -11.81 -6.77 28.12
N ALA A 522 -11.74 -5.80 27.20
CA ALA A 522 -12.22 -5.97 25.83
C ALA A 522 -11.39 -6.98 25.00
N VAL A 523 -10.06 -7.00 25.15
CA VAL A 523 -9.21 -7.97 24.42
C VAL A 523 -9.26 -9.36 25.05
N GLU A 524 -9.35 -9.47 26.37
CA GLU A 524 -9.53 -10.74 27.08
C GLU A 524 -10.86 -11.39 26.67
N ALA A 525 -11.97 -10.64 26.72
CA ALA A 525 -13.29 -11.12 26.34
C ALA A 525 -13.46 -11.44 24.84
N ALA A 526 -12.50 -11.05 23.98
CA ALA A 526 -12.40 -11.44 22.58
C ALA A 526 -11.61 -12.74 22.40
N TRP A 527 -10.56 -12.97 23.20
CA TRP A 527 -9.85 -14.25 23.24
C TRP A 527 -10.71 -15.36 23.86
N ASP A 528 -11.46 -15.08 24.92
CA ASP A 528 -12.45 -16.02 25.49
C ASP A 528 -13.51 -16.41 24.47
N ALA A 529 -13.98 -15.44 23.67
CA ALA A 529 -14.91 -15.70 22.58
C ALA A 529 -14.28 -16.62 21.50
N ARG A 530 -13.03 -16.37 21.09
CA ARG A 530 -12.30 -17.26 20.17
C ARG A 530 -12.13 -18.66 20.75
N ALA A 531 -11.74 -18.78 22.02
CA ALA A 531 -11.56 -20.07 22.68
C ALA A 531 -12.87 -20.87 22.74
N ARG A 532 -14.00 -20.22 23.10
CA ARG A 532 -15.32 -20.85 23.11
C ARG A 532 -15.83 -21.20 21.71
N LEU A 533 -15.57 -20.37 20.70
CA LEU A 533 -15.88 -20.69 19.29
C LEU A 533 -15.15 -21.96 18.83
N LEU A 534 -13.85 -22.09 19.12
CA LEU A 534 -13.07 -23.29 18.81
C LEU A 534 -13.58 -24.52 19.59
N ALA A 535 -13.93 -24.36 20.87
CA ALA A 535 -14.51 -25.44 21.68
C ALA A 535 -15.90 -25.90 21.19
N LEU A 536 -16.66 -25.00 20.56
CA LEU A 536 -17.94 -25.30 19.88
C LEU A 536 -17.75 -25.84 18.44
N GLY A 537 -16.52 -26.14 18.02
CA GLY A 537 -16.22 -26.73 16.72
C GLY A 537 -16.22 -25.76 15.53
N ALA A 538 -16.20 -24.44 15.77
CA ALA A 538 -16.04 -23.47 14.69
C ALA A 538 -14.64 -23.59 14.05
N ALA A 539 -14.56 -23.45 12.72
CA ALA A 539 -13.28 -23.48 12.01
C ALA A 539 -12.35 -22.36 12.51
N PRO A 540 -11.02 -22.58 12.63
CA PRO A 540 -10.10 -21.55 13.11
C PRO A 540 -10.19 -20.24 12.32
N GLN A 541 -10.40 -20.30 11.00
CA GLN A 541 -10.67 -19.16 10.12
C GLN A 541 -11.87 -18.32 10.60
N HIS A 542 -12.98 -18.97 10.97
CA HIS A 542 -14.18 -18.28 11.47
C HIS A 542 -13.95 -17.72 12.88
N ALA A 543 -13.16 -18.42 13.71
CA ALA A 543 -12.82 -17.99 15.06
C ALA A 543 -11.78 -16.85 15.13
N LEU A 544 -11.05 -16.55 14.03
CA LEU A 544 -10.20 -15.36 13.95
C LEU A 544 -10.99 -14.06 14.04
N TYR A 545 -12.19 -14.04 13.48
CA TYR A 545 -12.91 -12.81 13.15
C TYR A 545 -13.29 -11.95 14.36
N VAL A 546 -13.41 -12.54 15.56
CA VAL A 546 -13.66 -11.81 16.81
C VAL A 546 -12.43 -11.08 17.36
N LEU A 547 -11.23 -11.37 16.84
CA LEU A 547 -9.98 -10.79 17.34
C LEU A 547 -9.88 -9.29 17.02
N PRO A 548 -9.32 -8.48 17.93
CA PRO A 548 -9.27 -7.03 17.82
C PRO A 548 -8.29 -6.54 16.74
N ASN A 549 -8.52 -5.34 16.21
CA ASN A 549 -7.59 -4.52 15.43
C ASN A 549 -6.19 -4.38 16.09
N ALA A 550 -6.11 -4.55 17.41
CA ALA A 550 -4.89 -4.55 18.21
C ALA A 550 -4.03 -5.83 18.06
N LEU A 551 -4.58 -6.91 17.50
CA LEU A 551 -3.91 -8.20 17.31
C LEU A 551 -2.50 -8.03 16.74
N ALA A 552 -1.51 -8.65 17.38
CA ALA A 552 -0.13 -8.55 16.96
C ALA A 552 0.17 -9.41 15.73
N VAL A 553 0.61 -8.75 14.65
CA VAL A 553 1.08 -9.34 13.40
C VAL A 553 2.62 -9.30 13.39
N ARG A 554 3.23 -10.45 13.08
CA ARG A 554 4.70 -10.64 13.00
C ARG A 554 5.10 -11.03 11.59
N PHE A 555 5.96 -10.25 10.95
CA PHE A 555 6.34 -10.46 9.55
C PHE A 555 7.70 -9.85 9.19
N GLU A 556 8.32 -10.40 8.15
CA GLU A 556 9.40 -9.76 7.39
C GLU A 556 8.82 -8.84 6.29
N GLU A 557 9.48 -7.71 6.06
CA GLU A 557 9.18 -6.76 4.99
C GLU A 557 10.47 -6.35 4.28
N SER A 558 10.46 -6.26 2.94
CA SER A 558 11.61 -5.86 2.14
C SER A 558 11.26 -4.82 1.08
N GLY A 559 12.24 -4.00 0.72
CA GLY A 559 12.07 -3.00 -0.33
C GLY A 559 13.39 -2.38 -0.78
N SER A 560 13.34 -1.73 -1.94
CA SER A 560 14.41 -0.85 -2.39
C SER A 560 14.37 0.50 -1.68
N LEU A 561 15.49 1.22 -1.68
CA LEU A 561 15.57 2.58 -1.16
C LEU A 561 14.61 3.52 -1.89
N LEU A 562 14.34 3.32 -3.19
CA LEU A 562 13.35 4.12 -3.91
C LEU A 562 11.95 4.03 -3.27
N HIS A 563 11.48 2.81 -2.98
CA HIS A 563 10.16 2.57 -2.40
C HIS A 563 10.13 2.89 -0.89
N LEU A 564 11.20 2.57 -0.15
CA LEU A 564 11.36 2.94 1.26
C LEU A 564 11.39 4.47 1.45
N LEU A 565 12.04 5.23 0.56
CA LEU A 565 11.99 6.70 0.60
C LEU A 565 10.55 7.24 0.48
N HIS A 566 9.72 6.67 -0.40
CA HIS A 566 8.31 7.04 -0.48
C HIS A 566 7.58 6.72 0.83
N LYS A 567 7.74 5.49 1.33
CA LYS A 567 7.17 5.03 2.60
C LYS A 567 7.54 5.94 3.77
N TRP A 568 8.83 6.16 4.00
CA TRP A 568 9.35 7.00 5.08
C TRP A 568 8.88 8.44 4.96
N THR A 569 8.84 9.00 3.74
CA THR A 569 8.27 10.33 3.51
C THR A 569 6.81 10.40 3.97
N MET A 570 5.99 9.39 3.65
CA MET A 570 4.57 9.37 4.02
C MET A 570 4.28 8.92 5.46
N ARG A 571 5.19 8.21 6.13
CA ARG A 571 4.96 7.62 7.48
C ARG A 571 5.70 8.30 8.61
N THR A 572 6.76 9.07 8.34
CA THR A 572 7.38 9.96 9.35
C THR A 572 6.63 11.30 9.54
N CYS A 573 5.54 11.53 8.80
CA CYS A 573 4.62 12.63 9.07
C CYS A 573 3.83 12.37 10.37
N LEU A 574 3.66 13.37 11.23
CA LEU A 574 2.90 13.22 12.49
C LEU A 574 1.38 12.99 12.26
N ASN A 575 0.91 13.16 11.02
CA ASN A 575 -0.43 12.74 10.58
C ASN A 575 -0.54 11.23 10.31
N ALA A 576 0.55 10.47 10.28
CA ALA A 576 0.50 9.01 10.32
C ALA A 576 0.06 8.54 11.73
N GLN A 577 -0.49 7.33 11.85
CA GLN A 577 -0.70 6.68 13.14
C GLN A 577 0.62 6.56 13.92
N ARG A 578 0.55 6.56 15.25
CA ARG A 578 1.73 6.52 16.13
C ARG A 578 2.67 5.34 15.84
N GLU A 579 2.10 4.14 15.87
CA GLU A 579 2.85 2.88 15.80
C GLU A 579 3.67 2.70 14.50
N ILE A 580 3.06 2.98 13.35
CA ILE A 580 3.72 2.94 12.03
C ILE A 580 4.76 4.07 11.84
N TRP A 581 4.60 5.19 12.56
CA TRP A 581 5.61 6.25 12.61
C TRP A 581 6.83 5.80 13.42
N ASP A 582 6.63 5.21 14.60
CA ASP A 582 7.74 4.69 15.42
C ASP A 582 8.50 3.60 14.65
N ALA A 583 7.80 2.65 14.00
CA ALA A 583 8.42 1.64 13.15
C ALA A 583 9.21 2.23 11.96
N SER A 584 8.71 3.30 11.33
CA SER A 584 9.44 4.02 10.27
C SER A 584 10.68 4.76 10.80
N MET A 585 10.66 5.21 12.06
CA MET A 585 11.80 5.87 12.71
C MET A 585 12.86 4.85 13.17
N ASP A 586 12.43 3.68 13.62
CA ASP A 586 13.29 2.50 13.82
C ASP A 586 14.05 2.14 12.53
N GLU A 587 13.33 2.01 11.41
CA GLU A 587 13.89 1.71 10.08
C GLU A 587 14.95 2.75 9.66
N ILE A 588 14.57 4.04 9.68
CA ILE A 588 15.47 5.15 9.30
C ILE A 588 16.72 5.21 10.18
N THR A 589 16.58 4.94 11.48
CA THR A 589 17.70 5.00 12.43
C THR A 589 18.71 3.89 12.16
N GLN A 590 18.24 2.65 11.94
CA GLN A 590 19.10 1.51 11.63
C GLN A 590 19.75 1.64 10.26
N VAL A 591 19.01 2.05 9.22
CA VAL A 591 19.61 2.27 7.88
C VAL A 591 20.61 3.43 7.90
N ARG A 592 20.39 4.47 8.71
CA ARG A 592 21.38 5.56 8.89
C ARG A 592 22.65 5.10 9.62
N ALA A 593 22.57 4.09 10.49
CA ALA A 593 23.74 3.55 11.15
C ALA A 593 24.64 2.75 10.19
N VAL A 594 24.06 2.03 9.22
CA VAL A 594 24.83 1.22 8.25
C VAL A 594 25.22 1.99 6.98
N HIS A 595 24.36 2.87 6.47
CA HIS A 595 24.57 3.68 5.24
C HIS A 595 24.21 5.17 5.47
N PRO A 596 24.99 5.91 6.29
CA PRO A 596 24.69 7.30 6.64
C PRO A 596 24.64 8.27 5.45
N GLU A 597 25.36 7.98 4.36
CA GLU A 597 25.36 8.78 3.13
C GLU A 597 24.06 8.67 2.34
N LEU A 598 23.40 7.50 2.36
CA LEU A 598 22.08 7.31 1.73
C LEU A 598 20.96 8.03 2.51
N MET A 599 21.18 8.27 3.81
CA MET A 599 20.14 8.70 4.76
C MET A 599 20.17 10.19 5.15
N ARG A 600 20.98 11.00 4.45
CA ARG A 600 21.15 12.46 4.71
C ARG A 600 19.90 13.30 4.40
N HIS A 601 19.10 12.88 3.42
CA HIS A 601 17.96 13.65 2.89
C HIS A 601 16.63 12.89 3.03
N VAL A 602 16.46 12.20 4.16
CA VAL A 602 15.27 11.37 4.46
C VAL A 602 14.48 11.99 5.60
N GLY A 603 13.15 11.99 5.49
CA GLY A 603 12.23 12.53 6.48
C GLY A 603 10.86 12.87 5.86
N PRO A 604 9.95 13.49 6.64
CA PRO A 604 8.60 13.83 6.17
C PRO A 604 8.63 14.91 5.07
N PRO A 605 7.54 15.13 4.32
CA PRO A 605 7.55 16.01 3.14
C PRO A 605 7.96 17.43 3.51
N CYS A 606 7.53 17.88 4.70
CA CYS A 606 7.86 19.20 5.22
C CYS A 606 9.34 19.40 5.57
N ALA A 607 10.06 18.33 5.94
CA ALA A 607 11.51 18.37 6.17
C ALA A 607 12.25 18.40 4.83
N VAL A 608 11.94 17.48 3.91
CA VAL A 608 12.54 17.37 2.57
C VAL A 608 12.36 18.67 1.77
N ARG A 609 11.17 19.28 1.82
CA ARG A 609 10.82 20.54 1.14
C ARG A 609 11.31 21.80 1.85
N SER A 610 11.81 21.69 3.08
CA SER A 610 12.23 22.84 3.90
C SER A 610 13.36 23.62 3.25
N GLY A 611 13.21 24.95 3.23
CA GLY A 611 14.17 25.87 2.60
C GLY A 611 14.18 25.86 1.06
N ARG A 612 13.47 24.93 0.41
CA ARG A 612 13.57 24.69 -1.04
C ARG A 612 12.32 25.10 -1.83
N ILE A 613 11.13 24.74 -1.35
CA ILE A 613 9.86 24.95 -2.09
C ILE A 613 8.68 25.31 -1.16
N ARG A 614 7.63 25.93 -1.71
CA ARG A 614 6.35 26.18 -1.05
C ARG A 614 5.21 25.43 -1.76
N PRO A 615 4.16 24.97 -1.04
CA PRO A 615 4.05 24.93 0.41
C PRO A 615 5.06 23.93 1.01
N ARG A 616 5.57 24.21 2.22
CA ARG A 616 6.53 23.31 2.90
C ARG A 616 5.83 22.02 3.30
N CYS A 617 4.76 22.13 4.08
CA CYS A 617 3.89 21.01 4.41
C CYS A 617 2.90 20.77 3.26
N THR A 618 2.77 19.50 2.83
CA THR A 618 1.86 19.04 1.78
C THR A 618 0.44 18.78 2.27
N GLU A 619 0.25 18.61 3.59
CA GLU A 619 -1.04 18.31 4.23
C GLU A 619 -2.06 19.47 4.15
N GLY A 620 -1.62 20.68 3.78
CA GLY A 620 -2.48 21.85 3.64
C GLY A 620 -3.25 22.20 4.91
N SER A 621 -4.58 22.12 4.85
CA SER A 621 -5.51 22.30 5.98
C SER A 621 -5.32 21.26 7.09
N HIS A 622 -4.75 20.09 6.78
CA HIS A 622 -4.46 19.02 7.74
C HIS A 622 -3.07 19.16 8.40
N PHE A 623 -2.41 20.32 8.32
CA PHE A 623 -1.13 20.53 8.98
C PHE A 623 -1.19 20.21 10.50
N CYS A 624 -0.36 19.26 10.95
CA CYS A 624 -0.25 18.77 12.34
C CYS A 624 0.08 19.83 13.42
N GLY A 625 0.16 21.12 13.08
CA GLY A 625 0.50 22.23 13.97
C GLY A 625 1.99 22.36 14.31
N ILE A 626 2.74 21.26 14.32
CA ILE A 626 4.14 21.18 14.72
C ILE A 626 5.08 21.48 13.52
N PRO A 627 6.06 22.40 13.64
CA PRO A 627 7.02 22.70 12.58
C PRO A 627 8.15 21.65 12.52
N VAL A 628 7.81 20.39 12.26
CA VAL A 628 8.68 19.19 12.31
C VAL A 628 10.04 19.39 11.60
N TRP A 629 10.05 20.15 10.51
CA TRP A 629 11.24 20.49 9.72
C TRP A 629 12.31 21.33 10.46
N ARG A 630 12.08 21.71 11.72
CA ARG A 630 13.06 22.38 12.60
C ARG A 630 13.84 21.42 13.49
N SER A 631 13.32 20.23 13.76
CA SER A 631 13.88 19.29 14.74
C SER A 631 14.04 17.86 14.24
N PHE A 632 13.43 17.48 13.11
CA PHE A 632 13.60 16.14 12.52
C PHE A 632 15.09 15.79 12.31
N PRO A 633 15.58 14.60 12.72
CA PRO A 633 14.80 13.42 13.18
C PRO A 633 14.33 13.47 14.64
N HIS A 634 14.91 14.34 15.47
CA HIS A 634 14.68 14.46 16.91
C HIS A 634 13.37 15.22 17.24
N VAL A 635 12.28 14.92 16.53
CA VAL A 635 10.96 15.47 16.83
C VAL A 635 10.26 14.62 17.88
N GLU A 636 9.88 15.24 19.00
CA GLU A 636 9.07 14.57 20.02
C GLU A 636 7.66 14.30 19.48
N ARG A 637 7.13 13.10 19.73
CA ARG A 637 5.81 12.68 19.29
C ARG A 637 4.91 12.37 20.49
N ARG A 638 3.89 13.21 20.70
CA ARG A 638 2.93 13.13 21.83
C ARG A 638 1.53 12.60 21.46
N ILE A 639 1.23 12.38 20.18
CA ILE A 639 -0.09 11.93 19.63
C ILE A 639 0.08 11.28 18.25
#